data_AF-A0A9Q4BM49-F1
#
_entry.id   AF-A0A9Q4BM49-F1
#
_cell.length_a   1.000
_cell.length_b   1.000
_cell.length_c   1.000
_cell.angle_alpha   90.00
_cell.angle_beta   90.00
_cell.angle_gamma   90.00
#
_symmetry.space_group_name_H-M   'P 1'
#
loop_
_entity.id
_entity.type
_entity.pdbx_description
1 polymer ?
#
loop_
_entity_poly.entity_id
_entity_poly.type
_entity_poly.pdbx_seq_one_letter_code
_entity_poly.pdbx_strand_id
1 'polypeptide(L)'
;MQILLRPVSLSFIILFFFFTSVPFTSVPAQRQLYSSDAFSLYSDRVVQEGFSARAVSRTEITSDYKSSFRKKTNRTVVLKFSLNGLDNERAPGQDHKFILSPGEKTDTAYFSFGMPDTGMERKNLEEKWKTYSQDPFLHASKDLLIRLDMREVLREFKALGYFRTYDKEKVQSKDFRGVFVAGANEPLNWNFPALTGRPEMKLMDPDSDGIYEVKIHFPKEFSPEENSNTIKHWKLGLDISQFPQYQSPDLLVDALYNKAMEEMLQNLRQEDGAFMAGAQWTGVWTRDISYSILLSLAIVNPDASRTSLMAKVKNGIIIQDTGTGGAWPVSSDRVTWALAAWEVYKTTGDKNWLRKSFDIIKKSTEADLENVMDLSTGLFAGESSFLDWREQTYPRWMDPKDIYSSKNLGTNMVHYEAYQILSEMAKILGEPAEKYASTAGKIKEGINKYLWMKDKGYYGQYLYGRNYLSLSPGSEALGEALSVLFDGVTTPKMKKSIIENVPVTKFGLPCIYPEIPDIPPYHNNSVWPFVESFWAWASAETGNNRSVLAAMASVYRPAALFLTNKENLVARTGDYLGTEINSDRQLWSLAGNLALTYRVIYGMRLSADSISFHPFIPEEYSGSRNLKNLKYRNATLEVKIEGFGGGIKSVSLDGRPYPKSSFPSSLTGSHKITIVMNDSIPEEGKLNMQEVAFAPETPVLKYDGMKLIWNKTEGALNYEVYKNGKMEFSSSNLSYEVDNSAPFLEFQVNAVDKKGLGSFLSSPVSISPGGSIYTFEAEEAISEGENGKDIENRYSGFKGRGYLVLEKNKNREVSLIADVPEEGLYSIDFRYSNGNGPINTENKCAIRTLLIDGNRLGAVIMPQRGDNVWNDWGYSNSIHARLSKGRHVLTLTFGRYDDNMNMDVNGALLDSVRLILLK
;
A
#
# COMPACT_ATOMS: atom_id res chain seq x y z
N MET A 1 21.37 -43.01 97.33
CA MET A 1 21.19 -44.12 96.37
C MET A 1 21.53 -43.56 95.00
N GLN A 2 22.79 -43.66 94.58
CA GLN A 2 23.34 -44.72 93.69
C GLN A 2 22.76 -44.61 92.27
N ILE A 3 23.48 -44.53 91.15
CA ILE A 3 24.89 -44.78 90.80
C ILE A 3 25.16 -44.12 89.43
N LEU A 4 26.39 -43.65 89.18
CA LEU A 4 26.96 -43.27 87.88
C LEU A 4 27.09 -44.48 86.92
N LEU A 5 27.11 -44.28 85.60
CA LEU A 5 28.24 -44.65 84.71
C LEU A 5 27.89 -44.50 83.20
N ARG A 6 28.93 -44.15 82.43
CA ARG A 6 28.99 -43.87 80.98
C ARG A 6 29.09 -45.19 80.13
N PRO A 7 29.54 -45.17 78.85
CA PRO A 7 28.75 -45.10 77.62
C PRO A 7 28.93 -46.36 76.73
N VAL A 8 28.15 -46.51 75.65
CA VAL A 8 28.44 -47.49 74.59
C VAL A 8 28.31 -46.81 73.23
N SER A 9 29.37 -46.89 72.42
CA SER A 9 29.42 -46.46 71.04
C SER A 9 28.72 -47.48 70.13
N LEU A 10 27.85 -47.00 69.24
CA LEU A 10 27.45 -47.75 68.06
C LEU A 10 27.72 -46.89 66.82
N SER A 11 28.63 -47.37 66.00
CA SER A 11 28.95 -46.87 64.67
C SER A 11 27.74 -47.04 63.75
N PHE A 12 27.18 -45.95 63.24
CA PHE A 12 26.23 -45.98 62.13
C PHE A 12 26.93 -45.53 60.84
N ILE A 13 26.86 -46.40 59.85
CA ILE A 13 27.35 -46.24 58.48
C ILE A 13 26.54 -45.12 57.81
N ILE A 14 27.21 -44.06 57.38
CA ILE A 14 26.64 -42.98 56.57
C ILE A 14 26.70 -43.42 55.09
N LEU A 15 25.55 -43.78 54.51
CA LEU A 15 25.39 -43.94 53.07
C LEU A 15 25.15 -42.56 52.44
N PHE A 16 26.14 -42.05 51.71
CA PHE A 16 25.98 -40.86 50.85
C PHE A 16 25.13 -41.23 49.62
N PHE A 17 23.86 -40.80 49.59
CA PHE A 17 23.10 -40.73 48.34
C PHE A 17 23.44 -39.42 47.63
N PHE A 18 24.20 -39.52 46.54
CA PHE A 18 24.31 -38.47 45.54
C PHE A 18 22.93 -38.28 44.88
N PHE A 19 22.16 -37.28 45.32
CA PHE A 19 21.08 -36.73 44.51
C PHE A 19 21.72 -35.80 43.47
N THR A 20 21.79 -36.29 42.23
CA THR A 20 22.00 -35.45 41.06
C THR A 20 20.80 -34.51 40.91
N SER A 21 20.98 -33.26 41.30
CA SER A 21 20.02 -32.18 41.01
C SER A 21 19.98 -31.97 39.50
N VAL A 22 19.00 -32.59 38.85
CA VAL A 22 18.55 -32.15 37.53
C VAL A 22 18.05 -30.71 37.72
N PRO A 23 18.60 -29.71 37.01
CA PRO A 23 18.05 -28.37 37.07
C PRO A 23 16.64 -28.44 36.47
N PHE A 24 15.63 -28.35 37.33
CA PHE A 24 14.28 -27.98 36.90
C PHE A 24 14.42 -26.61 36.23
N THR A 25 14.41 -26.59 34.91
CA THR A 25 14.11 -25.38 34.15
C THR A 25 12.72 -24.94 34.59
N SER A 26 12.66 -23.92 35.45
CA SER A 26 11.41 -23.28 35.82
C SER A 26 10.70 -22.87 34.54
N VAL A 27 9.52 -23.45 34.27
CA VAL A 27 8.62 -22.95 33.22
C VAL A 27 8.40 -21.47 33.55
N PRO A 28 8.70 -20.53 32.63
CA PRO A 28 8.47 -19.11 32.88
C PRO A 28 7.01 -18.92 33.30
N ALA A 29 6.78 -18.13 34.35
CA ALA A 29 5.42 -17.82 34.79
C ALA A 29 4.62 -17.27 33.58
N GLN A 30 3.45 -17.86 33.33
CA GLN A 30 2.58 -17.45 32.24
C GLN A 30 2.02 -16.07 32.55
N ARG A 31 2.59 -15.06 31.88
CA ARG A 31 2.25 -13.64 32.08
C ARG A 31 1.40 -13.17 30.91
N GLN A 32 0.31 -12.47 31.21
CA GLN A 32 -0.51 -11.82 30.20
C GLN A 32 0.16 -10.52 29.75
N LEU A 33 0.40 -10.40 28.45
CA LEU A 33 1.06 -9.24 27.83
C LEU A 33 0.05 -8.22 27.29
N TYR A 34 -1.11 -8.70 26.82
CA TYR A 34 -2.20 -7.86 26.33
C TYR A 34 -3.52 -8.62 26.39
N SER A 35 -4.62 -7.90 26.53
CA SER A 35 -5.98 -8.44 26.45
C SER A 35 -6.93 -7.45 25.82
N SER A 36 -7.81 -7.95 24.97
CA SER A 36 -9.00 -7.26 24.50
C SER A 36 -10.15 -8.25 24.38
N ASP A 37 -11.34 -7.76 24.02
CA ASP A 37 -12.49 -8.60 23.72
C ASP A 37 -12.27 -9.52 22.50
N ALA A 38 -11.26 -9.23 21.66
CA ALA A 38 -10.98 -9.99 20.44
C ALA A 38 -9.93 -11.10 20.64
N PHE A 39 -8.89 -10.86 21.44
CA PHE A 39 -7.81 -11.82 21.67
C PHE A 39 -7.01 -11.50 22.93
N SER A 40 -6.21 -12.48 23.39
CA SER A 40 -5.25 -12.30 24.47
C SER A 40 -3.87 -12.79 24.07
N LEU A 41 -2.86 -11.99 24.43
CA LEU A 41 -1.44 -12.29 24.22
C LEU A 41 -0.80 -12.61 25.57
N TYR A 42 -0.05 -13.71 25.62
CA TYR A 42 0.72 -14.15 26.78
C TYR A 42 2.20 -14.27 26.40
N SER A 43 3.06 -14.39 27.41
CA SER A 43 4.50 -14.58 27.24
C SER A 43 4.87 -15.81 26.40
N ASP A 44 3.98 -16.81 26.27
CA ASP A 44 4.22 -18.06 25.53
C ASP A 44 3.20 -18.35 24.41
N ARG A 45 2.08 -17.61 24.31
CA ARG A 45 1.00 -17.92 23.36
C ARG A 45 0.09 -16.74 23.02
N VAL A 46 -0.63 -16.86 21.93
CA VAL A 46 -1.80 -16.03 21.56
C VAL A 46 -3.04 -16.92 21.61
N VAL A 47 -4.13 -16.39 22.15
CA VAL A 47 -5.45 -17.02 22.13
C VAL A 47 -6.44 -16.06 21.48
N GLN A 48 -7.14 -16.52 20.46
CA GLN A 48 -8.24 -15.80 19.82
C GLN A 48 -9.39 -16.76 19.59
N GLU A 49 -10.55 -16.45 20.16
CA GLU A 49 -11.73 -17.31 20.07
C GLU A 49 -11.39 -18.76 20.47
N GLY A 50 -11.61 -19.73 19.57
CA GLY A 50 -11.25 -21.14 19.76
C GLY A 50 -9.85 -21.53 19.29
N PHE A 51 -9.03 -20.57 18.82
CA PHE A 51 -7.70 -20.81 18.27
C PHE A 51 -6.59 -20.37 19.22
N SER A 52 -5.45 -21.05 19.14
CA SER A 52 -4.24 -20.79 19.89
C SER A 52 -2.99 -20.97 19.02
N ALA A 53 -2.08 -20.01 19.10
CA ALA A 53 -0.70 -20.17 18.65
C ALA A 53 0.25 -20.15 19.86
N ARG A 54 1.13 -21.14 19.99
CA ARG A 54 2.01 -21.33 21.15
C ARG A 54 3.46 -21.49 20.70
N ALA A 55 4.35 -20.71 21.32
CA ALA A 55 5.79 -20.93 21.23
C ALA A 55 6.18 -22.12 22.11
N VAL A 56 6.70 -23.17 21.47
CA VAL A 56 7.22 -24.38 22.13
C VAL A 56 8.65 -24.12 22.62
N SER A 57 9.40 -23.32 21.87
CA SER A 57 10.72 -22.83 22.23
C SER A 57 10.97 -21.46 21.57
N ARG A 58 12.14 -20.86 21.79
CA ARG A 58 12.54 -19.60 21.10
C ARG A 58 12.70 -19.76 19.58
N THR A 59 12.64 -20.99 19.07
CA THR A 59 12.86 -21.28 17.65
C THR A 59 11.74 -22.14 17.07
N GLU A 60 10.59 -22.24 17.76
CA GLU A 60 9.51 -23.14 17.36
C GLU A 60 8.14 -22.64 17.83
N ILE A 61 7.18 -22.53 16.90
CA ILE A 61 5.80 -22.11 17.16
C ILE A 61 4.84 -23.11 16.51
N THR A 62 3.77 -23.46 17.22
CA THR A 62 2.65 -24.25 16.71
C THR A 62 1.40 -23.38 16.68
N SER A 63 0.53 -23.58 15.69
CA SER A 63 -0.75 -22.86 15.58
C SER A 63 -1.83 -23.81 15.09
N ASP A 64 -3.01 -23.72 15.71
CA ASP A 64 -4.23 -24.40 15.25
C ASP A 64 -5.17 -23.45 14.50
N TYR A 65 -4.74 -22.20 14.23
CA TYR A 65 -5.55 -21.20 13.55
C TYR A 65 -6.06 -21.72 12.21
N LYS A 66 -7.35 -21.53 11.99
CA LYS A 66 -8.02 -21.81 10.73
C LYS A 66 -8.92 -20.66 10.38
N SER A 67 -8.77 -20.12 9.18
CA SER A 67 -9.62 -19.02 8.75
C SER A 67 -11.09 -19.46 8.68
N SER A 68 -11.96 -18.64 9.27
CA SER A 68 -13.42 -18.78 9.16
C SER A 68 -13.96 -18.14 7.88
N PHE A 69 -13.12 -17.45 7.11
CA PHE A 69 -13.51 -16.78 5.87
C PHE A 69 -14.10 -17.77 4.86
N ARG A 70 -15.18 -17.35 4.21
CA ARG A 70 -15.83 -18.05 3.11
C ARG A 70 -16.12 -17.06 1.99
N LYS A 71 -15.61 -17.35 0.79
CA LYS A 71 -15.89 -16.58 -0.42
C LYS A 71 -17.14 -17.14 -1.09
N LYS A 72 -18.08 -16.26 -1.46
CA LYS A 72 -19.26 -16.66 -2.24
C LYS A 72 -18.86 -17.00 -3.68
N THR A 73 -19.46 -18.04 -4.24
CA THR A 73 -19.20 -18.46 -5.62
C THR A 73 -20.07 -17.66 -6.59
N ASN A 74 -19.45 -17.07 -7.60
CA ASN A 74 -20.17 -16.38 -8.69
C ASN A 74 -20.86 -17.41 -9.59
N ARG A 75 -22.09 -17.12 -10.02
CA ARG A 75 -22.87 -17.96 -10.94
C ARG A 75 -22.31 -18.00 -12.35
N THR A 76 -21.57 -16.97 -12.75
CA THR A 76 -20.96 -16.88 -14.07
C THR A 76 -19.66 -17.66 -14.05
N VAL A 77 -19.68 -18.84 -14.66
CA VAL A 77 -18.51 -19.71 -14.86
C VAL A 77 -17.83 -19.31 -16.16
N VAL A 78 -16.57 -18.91 -16.06
CA VAL A 78 -15.70 -18.67 -17.23
C VAL A 78 -14.72 -19.84 -17.33
N LEU A 79 -14.64 -20.49 -18.49
CA LEU A 79 -13.87 -21.72 -18.67
C LEU A 79 -13.23 -21.87 -20.05
N LYS A 80 -12.23 -22.75 -20.14
CA LYS A 80 -11.63 -23.26 -21.40
C LYS A 80 -11.37 -24.75 -21.28
N PHE A 81 -11.26 -25.42 -22.43
CA PHE A 81 -10.80 -26.79 -22.53
C PHE A 81 -9.31 -26.85 -22.83
N SER A 82 -8.72 -28.01 -22.57
CA SER A 82 -7.28 -28.19 -22.67
C SER A 82 -6.95 -29.61 -23.13
N LEU A 83 -6.21 -29.75 -24.23
CA LEU A 83 -5.60 -31.02 -24.59
C LEU A 83 -4.29 -31.16 -23.83
N ASN A 84 -4.14 -32.26 -23.08
CA ASN A 84 -2.95 -32.61 -22.31
C ASN A 84 -2.53 -31.61 -21.21
N GLY A 85 -3.44 -30.76 -20.73
CA GLY A 85 -3.13 -29.76 -19.69
C GLY A 85 -2.35 -28.54 -20.22
N LEU A 86 -2.50 -28.20 -21.50
CA LEU A 86 -1.96 -26.99 -22.12
C LEU A 86 -3.09 -25.99 -22.48
N ASP A 87 -2.82 -24.67 -22.47
CA ASP A 87 -3.77 -23.64 -22.94
C ASP A 87 -3.78 -23.58 -24.47
N ASN A 88 -4.46 -24.55 -25.10
CA ASN A 88 -4.33 -24.80 -26.54
C ASN A 88 -5.66 -24.91 -27.30
N GLU A 89 -6.77 -24.59 -26.64
CA GLU A 89 -8.07 -24.60 -27.31
C GLU A 89 -8.31 -23.34 -28.14
N ARG A 90 -8.17 -22.15 -27.52
CA ARG A 90 -8.54 -20.85 -28.11
C ARG A 90 -7.60 -19.73 -27.67
N ALA A 91 -7.56 -18.66 -28.47
CA ALA A 91 -6.75 -17.47 -28.19
C ALA A 91 -7.07 -16.85 -26.81
N PRO A 92 -6.10 -16.19 -26.14
CA PRO A 92 -6.34 -15.46 -24.90
C PRO A 92 -7.53 -14.47 -25.04
N GLY A 93 -8.39 -14.44 -24.02
CA GLY A 93 -9.61 -13.61 -24.01
C GLY A 93 -10.81 -14.20 -24.76
N GLN A 94 -10.67 -15.39 -25.37
CA GLN A 94 -11.75 -16.11 -26.03
C GLN A 94 -12.25 -17.31 -25.19
N ASP A 95 -12.68 -17.05 -23.97
CA ASP A 95 -13.17 -18.07 -23.03
C ASP A 95 -14.65 -18.37 -23.23
N HIS A 96 -15.07 -19.57 -22.83
CA HIS A 96 -16.48 -19.95 -22.74
C HIS A 96 -17.11 -19.34 -21.49
N LYS A 97 -18.40 -19.00 -21.57
CA LYS A 97 -19.16 -18.50 -20.42
C LYS A 97 -20.43 -19.32 -20.21
N PHE A 98 -20.71 -19.66 -18.96
CA PHE A 98 -21.95 -20.32 -18.56
C PHE A 98 -22.51 -19.68 -17.29
N ILE A 99 -23.83 -19.46 -17.24
CA ILE A 99 -24.51 -18.93 -16.03
C ILE A 99 -25.28 -20.06 -15.37
N LEU A 100 -24.83 -20.43 -14.16
CA LEU A 100 -25.46 -21.41 -13.29
C LEU A 100 -26.87 -20.95 -12.88
N SER A 101 -27.85 -21.84 -13.01
CA SER A 101 -29.24 -21.58 -12.62
C SER A 101 -29.43 -21.60 -11.10
N PRO A 102 -30.43 -20.89 -10.55
CA PRO A 102 -30.75 -20.97 -9.13
C PRO A 102 -31.28 -22.37 -8.73
N GLY A 103 -31.07 -22.76 -7.47
CA GLY A 103 -31.50 -24.05 -6.90
C GLY A 103 -30.53 -25.21 -7.16
N GLU A 104 -30.87 -26.40 -6.67
CA GLU A 104 -29.92 -27.54 -6.55
C GLU A 104 -29.87 -28.47 -7.78
N LYS A 105 -30.75 -28.31 -8.76
CA LYS A 105 -30.77 -29.16 -9.97
C LYS A 105 -29.48 -29.01 -10.76
N THR A 106 -28.89 -30.11 -11.24
CA THR A 106 -27.70 -30.10 -12.10
C THR A 106 -27.97 -29.31 -13.39
N ASP A 107 -27.10 -28.36 -13.71
CA ASP A 107 -27.10 -27.70 -15.01
C ASP A 107 -26.34 -28.56 -16.03
N THR A 108 -26.64 -28.40 -17.32
CA THR A 108 -25.88 -29.03 -18.40
C THR A 108 -25.45 -27.97 -19.39
N ALA A 109 -24.16 -27.99 -19.74
CA ALA A 109 -23.57 -27.12 -20.76
C ALA A 109 -22.99 -27.97 -21.89
N TYR A 110 -23.21 -27.55 -23.12
CA TYR A 110 -22.68 -28.18 -24.31
C TYR A 110 -21.71 -27.22 -24.99
N PHE A 111 -20.54 -27.73 -25.39
CA PHE A 111 -19.51 -26.98 -26.10
C PHE A 111 -18.90 -27.84 -27.21
N SER A 112 -18.19 -27.22 -28.15
CA SER A 112 -17.39 -27.93 -29.16
C SER A 112 -15.96 -27.42 -29.09
N PHE A 113 -14.99 -28.32 -29.06
CA PHE A 113 -13.59 -27.96 -28.83
C PHE A 113 -13.07 -27.00 -29.91
N GLY A 114 -12.53 -25.86 -29.49
CA GLY A 114 -11.94 -24.86 -30.40
C GLY A 114 -12.96 -23.96 -31.11
N MET A 115 -14.26 -24.16 -30.88
CA MET A 115 -15.32 -23.38 -31.52
C MET A 115 -15.88 -22.30 -30.57
N PRO A 116 -16.32 -21.14 -31.09
CA PRO A 116 -17.00 -20.15 -30.27
C PRO A 116 -18.41 -20.61 -29.87
N ASP A 117 -18.90 -20.13 -28.73
CA ASP A 117 -20.30 -20.31 -28.31
C ASP A 117 -21.25 -19.88 -29.43
N THR A 118 -22.21 -20.75 -29.75
CA THR A 118 -23.18 -20.58 -30.84
C THR A 118 -24.21 -19.49 -30.54
N GLY A 119 -24.92 -19.01 -31.57
CA GLY A 119 -25.91 -17.93 -31.43
C GLY A 119 -27.08 -18.24 -30.47
N MET A 120 -27.41 -19.51 -30.23
CA MET A 120 -28.46 -19.92 -29.30
C MET A 120 -27.97 -19.89 -27.84
N GLU A 121 -26.73 -20.30 -27.59
CA GLU A 121 -26.07 -20.20 -26.27
C GLU A 121 -25.89 -18.73 -25.86
N ARG A 122 -25.47 -17.86 -26.79
CA ARG A 122 -25.33 -16.42 -26.53
C ARG A 122 -26.65 -15.74 -26.17
N LYS A 123 -27.75 -16.07 -26.88
CA LYS A 123 -29.08 -15.51 -26.55
C LYS A 123 -29.58 -15.96 -25.18
N ASN A 124 -29.42 -17.25 -24.86
CA ASN A 124 -29.77 -17.78 -23.54
C ASN A 124 -28.91 -17.15 -22.42
N LEU A 125 -27.63 -16.88 -22.70
CA LEU A 125 -26.74 -16.14 -21.79
C LEU A 125 -27.22 -14.71 -21.57
N GLU A 126 -27.60 -13.98 -22.63
CA GLU A 126 -28.14 -12.62 -22.52
C GLU A 126 -29.45 -12.57 -21.72
N GLU A 127 -30.36 -13.54 -21.91
CA GLU A 127 -31.62 -13.63 -21.15
C GLU A 127 -31.39 -14.01 -19.69
N LYS A 128 -30.53 -15.00 -19.41
CA LYS A 128 -30.12 -15.34 -18.04
C LYS A 128 -29.41 -14.19 -17.36
N TRP A 129 -28.56 -13.46 -18.08
CA TRP A 129 -27.85 -12.30 -17.55
C TRP A 129 -28.82 -11.19 -17.15
N LYS A 130 -29.83 -10.88 -17.99
CA LYS A 130 -30.90 -9.93 -17.63
C LYS A 130 -31.67 -10.36 -16.38
N THR A 131 -31.83 -11.66 -16.15
CA THR A 131 -32.60 -12.22 -15.03
C THR A 131 -31.79 -12.28 -13.74
N TYR A 132 -30.49 -12.59 -13.81
CA TYR A 132 -29.64 -12.87 -12.65
C TYR A 132 -28.62 -11.79 -12.32
N SER A 133 -28.54 -10.70 -13.09
CA SER A 133 -27.62 -9.59 -12.84
C SER A 133 -27.81 -8.89 -11.49
N GLN A 134 -28.99 -9.03 -10.86
CA GLN A 134 -29.27 -8.44 -9.54
C GLN A 134 -28.66 -9.22 -8.37
N ASP A 135 -28.35 -10.52 -8.54
CA ASP A 135 -27.59 -11.29 -7.56
C ASP A 135 -26.61 -12.25 -8.27
N PRO A 136 -25.32 -11.90 -8.36
CA PRO A 136 -24.33 -12.66 -9.10
C PRO A 136 -23.87 -13.93 -8.37
N PHE A 137 -24.32 -14.22 -7.14
CA PHE A 137 -23.79 -15.30 -6.31
C PHE A 137 -24.74 -16.50 -6.17
N LEU A 138 -24.17 -17.69 -5.97
CA LEU A 138 -24.94 -18.89 -5.64
C LEU A 138 -25.58 -18.78 -4.25
N HIS A 139 -26.83 -19.25 -4.13
CA HIS A 139 -27.50 -19.41 -2.83
C HIS A 139 -27.49 -20.84 -2.29
N ALA A 140 -27.20 -21.81 -3.16
CA ALA A 140 -27.01 -23.22 -2.88
C ALA A 140 -25.91 -23.76 -3.79
N SER A 141 -25.21 -24.81 -3.38
CA SER A 141 -24.20 -25.47 -4.22
C SER A 141 -24.86 -26.05 -5.48
N LYS A 142 -24.06 -26.17 -6.55
CA LYS A 142 -24.56 -26.45 -7.89
C LYS A 142 -23.64 -27.40 -8.63
N ASP A 143 -24.22 -28.45 -9.22
CA ASP A 143 -23.49 -29.28 -10.17
C ASP A 143 -23.65 -28.74 -11.60
N LEU A 144 -22.57 -28.74 -12.36
CA LEU A 144 -22.56 -28.49 -13.79
C LEU A 144 -22.02 -29.72 -14.52
N LEU A 145 -22.86 -30.36 -15.33
CA LEU A 145 -22.45 -31.37 -16.31
C LEU A 145 -21.98 -30.66 -17.58
N ILE A 146 -20.68 -30.70 -17.85
CA ILE A 146 -20.09 -30.16 -19.07
C ILE A 146 -20.00 -31.30 -20.07
N ARG A 147 -20.48 -31.06 -21.30
CA ARG A 147 -20.42 -31.98 -22.44
C ARG A 147 -19.69 -31.29 -23.58
N LEU A 148 -18.61 -31.89 -24.05
CA LEU A 148 -17.69 -31.33 -25.02
C LEU A 148 -17.63 -32.21 -26.27
N ASP A 149 -18.02 -31.67 -27.41
CA ASP A 149 -17.89 -32.32 -28.70
C ASP A 149 -16.42 -32.30 -29.16
N MET A 150 -15.80 -33.48 -29.16
CA MET A 150 -14.43 -33.73 -29.61
C MET A 150 -14.38 -34.41 -30.99
N ARG A 151 -15.52 -34.64 -31.64
CA ARG A 151 -15.59 -35.45 -32.87
C ARG A 151 -14.73 -34.89 -34.00
N GLU A 152 -14.59 -33.57 -34.10
CA GLU A 152 -13.70 -32.94 -35.07
C GLU A 152 -12.21 -33.23 -34.77
N VAL A 153 -11.79 -33.05 -33.51
CA VAL A 153 -10.42 -33.37 -33.06
C VAL A 153 -10.09 -34.83 -33.32
N LEU A 154 -11.00 -35.74 -32.95
CA LEU A 154 -10.84 -37.19 -33.16
C LEU A 154 -10.79 -37.57 -34.64
N ARG A 155 -11.62 -36.92 -35.48
CA ARG A 155 -11.60 -37.10 -36.93
C ARG A 155 -10.25 -36.69 -37.52
N GLU A 156 -9.67 -35.56 -37.11
CA GLU A 156 -8.35 -35.13 -37.56
C GLU A 156 -7.23 -36.03 -37.06
N PHE A 157 -7.28 -36.48 -35.80
CA PHE A 157 -6.36 -37.49 -35.30
C PHE A 157 -6.37 -38.75 -36.16
N LYS A 158 -7.55 -39.23 -36.58
CA LYS A 158 -7.68 -40.40 -37.45
C LYS A 158 -7.20 -40.14 -38.89
N ALA A 159 -7.50 -38.96 -39.44
CA ALA A 159 -7.21 -38.64 -40.84
C ALA A 159 -5.78 -38.17 -41.10
N LEU A 160 -5.20 -37.40 -40.17
CA LEU A 160 -3.92 -36.70 -40.32
C LEU A 160 -2.84 -37.19 -39.35
N GLY A 161 -3.22 -37.92 -38.29
CA GLY A 161 -2.32 -38.31 -37.20
C GLY A 161 -2.08 -37.21 -36.16
N TYR A 162 -2.64 -36.01 -36.34
CA TYR A 162 -2.52 -34.85 -35.45
C TYR A 162 -3.72 -33.91 -35.58
N PHE A 163 -3.92 -33.03 -34.59
CA PHE A 163 -4.87 -31.92 -34.60
C PHE A 163 -4.10 -30.60 -34.52
N ARG A 164 -4.55 -29.56 -35.22
CA ARG A 164 -3.93 -28.22 -35.15
C ARG A 164 -4.70 -27.31 -34.19
N THR A 165 -3.99 -26.77 -33.21
CA THR A 165 -4.52 -25.82 -32.23
C THR A 165 -4.62 -24.40 -32.82
N TYR A 166 -5.25 -23.47 -32.09
CA TYR A 166 -5.51 -22.11 -32.60
C TYR A 166 -4.23 -21.33 -32.97
N ASP A 167 -3.12 -21.62 -32.28
CA ASP A 167 -1.78 -21.06 -32.49
C ASP A 167 -0.98 -21.81 -33.58
N LYS A 168 -1.62 -22.76 -34.27
CA LYS A 168 -1.09 -23.61 -35.35
C LYS A 168 -0.10 -24.68 -34.89
N GLU A 169 0.07 -24.88 -33.59
CA GLU A 169 0.82 -26.01 -33.04
C GLU A 169 0.10 -27.34 -33.31
N LYS A 170 0.86 -28.45 -33.30
CA LYS A 170 0.33 -29.79 -33.60
C LYS A 170 0.32 -30.65 -32.35
N VAL A 171 -0.87 -31.08 -31.93
CA VAL A 171 -1.02 -32.16 -30.95
C VAL A 171 -1.05 -33.48 -31.72
N GLN A 172 -0.04 -34.33 -31.52
CA GLN A 172 0.01 -35.64 -32.19
C GLN A 172 -0.97 -36.60 -31.52
N SER A 173 -1.68 -37.41 -32.31
CA SER A 173 -2.65 -38.39 -31.80
C SER A 173 -2.00 -39.39 -30.81
N LYS A 174 -0.76 -39.83 -31.09
CA LYS A 174 0.02 -40.72 -30.21
C LYS A 174 0.38 -40.10 -28.84
N ASP A 175 0.37 -38.77 -28.76
CA ASP A 175 0.74 -38.00 -27.56
C ASP A 175 -0.50 -37.49 -26.81
N PHE A 176 -1.71 -37.79 -27.29
CA PHE A 176 -2.96 -37.42 -26.61
C PHE A 176 -3.14 -38.23 -25.31
N ARG A 177 -3.24 -37.52 -24.18
CA ARG A 177 -3.38 -38.05 -22.82
C ARG A 177 -4.77 -37.79 -22.23
N GLY A 178 -5.47 -36.79 -22.75
CA GLY A 178 -6.84 -36.47 -22.36
C GLY A 178 -7.20 -35.01 -22.62
N VAL A 179 -8.47 -34.70 -22.38
CA VAL A 179 -9.01 -33.35 -22.40
C VAL A 179 -9.48 -32.96 -20.99
N PHE A 180 -9.19 -31.72 -20.59
CA PHE A 180 -9.44 -31.18 -19.25
C PHE A 180 -10.20 -29.87 -19.33
N VAL A 181 -10.84 -29.46 -18.23
CA VAL A 181 -11.47 -28.14 -18.08
C VAL A 181 -10.66 -27.26 -17.11
N ALA A 182 -10.45 -25.99 -17.50
CA ALA A 182 -9.85 -24.92 -16.71
C ALA A 182 -10.85 -23.76 -16.60
N GLY A 183 -10.71 -22.87 -15.60
CA GLY A 183 -11.65 -21.77 -15.45
C GLY A 183 -11.41 -20.82 -14.27
N ALA A 184 -12.24 -19.79 -14.17
CA ALA A 184 -12.07 -18.68 -13.21
C ALA A 184 -12.75 -18.89 -11.85
N ASN A 185 -13.65 -19.88 -11.73
CA ASN A 185 -14.48 -20.10 -10.55
C ASN A 185 -14.08 -21.40 -9.86
N GLU A 186 -13.81 -21.36 -8.55
CA GLU A 186 -13.55 -22.57 -7.75
C GLU A 186 -14.66 -23.62 -7.97
N PRO A 187 -14.34 -24.91 -8.24
CA PRO A 187 -13.02 -25.56 -8.13
C PRO A 187 -12.12 -25.46 -9.37
N LEU A 188 -12.53 -24.72 -10.41
CA LEU A 188 -11.70 -24.48 -11.59
C LEU A 188 -10.61 -23.43 -11.29
N ASN A 189 -9.46 -23.58 -11.93
CA ASN A 189 -8.43 -22.54 -11.97
C ASN A 189 -7.73 -22.53 -13.33
N TRP A 190 -6.98 -21.47 -13.63
CA TRP A 190 -6.23 -21.30 -14.88
C TRP A 190 -4.82 -21.92 -14.87
N ASN A 191 -4.48 -22.74 -13.85
CA ASN A 191 -3.16 -23.40 -13.78
C ASN A 191 -3.14 -24.65 -14.67
N PHE A 192 -3.01 -24.43 -15.98
CA PHE A 192 -2.99 -25.50 -16.98
C PHE A 192 -1.97 -26.62 -16.67
N PRO A 193 -0.69 -26.33 -16.32
CA PRO A 193 0.27 -27.37 -15.98
C PRO A 193 -0.18 -28.32 -14.86
N ALA A 194 -0.95 -27.83 -13.89
CA ALA A 194 -1.44 -28.62 -12.77
C ALA A 194 -2.66 -29.51 -13.11
N LEU A 195 -3.36 -29.25 -14.23
CA LEU A 195 -4.59 -29.98 -14.60
C LEU A 195 -4.37 -31.48 -14.79
N THR A 196 -3.20 -31.89 -15.28
CA THR A 196 -2.89 -33.31 -15.48
C THR A 196 -2.84 -34.11 -14.17
N GLY A 197 -2.63 -33.44 -13.03
CA GLY A 197 -2.71 -34.01 -11.69
C GLY A 197 -4.11 -33.97 -11.07
N ARG A 198 -5.12 -33.45 -11.79
CA ARG A 198 -6.50 -33.26 -11.31
C ARG A 198 -7.47 -34.17 -12.08
N PRO A 199 -7.59 -35.46 -11.73
CA PRO A 199 -8.49 -36.39 -12.42
C PRO A 199 -9.95 -35.95 -12.39
N GLU A 200 -10.36 -35.18 -11.38
CA GLU A 200 -11.69 -34.60 -11.26
C GLU A 200 -12.00 -33.50 -12.29
N MET A 201 -10.97 -32.97 -12.98
CA MET A 201 -11.10 -31.98 -14.06
C MET A 201 -10.97 -32.62 -15.45
N LYS A 202 -10.71 -33.93 -15.54
CA LYS A 202 -10.56 -34.66 -16.80
C LYS A 202 -11.94 -35.05 -17.34
N LEU A 203 -12.21 -34.72 -18.61
CA LEU A 203 -13.43 -35.17 -19.27
C LEU A 203 -13.24 -36.59 -19.81
N MET A 204 -14.31 -37.37 -19.77
CA MET A 204 -14.36 -38.78 -20.15
C MET A 204 -15.41 -39.01 -21.24
N ASP A 205 -15.17 -39.92 -22.17
CA ASP A 205 -16.12 -40.30 -23.23
C ASP A 205 -16.73 -41.66 -22.87
N PRO A 206 -17.84 -41.70 -22.09
CA PRO A 206 -18.32 -42.93 -21.46
C PRO A 206 -18.93 -43.93 -22.45
N ASP A 207 -19.47 -43.46 -23.57
CA ASP A 207 -20.14 -44.28 -24.60
C ASP A 207 -19.38 -44.32 -25.93
N SER A 208 -18.21 -43.67 -26.02
CA SER A 208 -17.34 -43.63 -27.19
C SER A 208 -17.99 -43.00 -28.42
N ASP A 209 -18.92 -42.07 -28.21
CA ASP A 209 -19.60 -41.32 -29.28
C ASP A 209 -18.84 -40.03 -29.69
N GLY A 210 -17.75 -39.72 -28.99
CA GLY A 210 -16.92 -38.53 -29.19
C GLY A 210 -17.38 -37.31 -28.40
N ILE A 211 -18.37 -37.44 -27.51
CA ILE A 211 -18.80 -36.40 -26.57
C ILE A 211 -18.19 -36.69 -25.20
N TYR A 212 -17.24 -35.83 -24.81
CA TYR A 212 -16.53 -35.95 -23.55
C TYR A 212 -17.30 -35.21 -22.45
N GLU A 213 -17.42 -35.82 -21.28
CA GLU A 213 -18.21 -35.30 -20.17
C GLU A 213 -17.40 -35.18 -18.87
N VAL A 214 -17.69 -34.14 -18.10
CA VAL A 214 -17.25 -34.01 -16.70
C VAL A 214 -18.34 -33.32 -15.89
N LYS A 215 -18.56 -33.78 -14.65
CA LYS A 215 -19.45 -33.10 -13.70
C LYS A 215 -18.61 -32.34 -12.68
N ILE A 216 -18.80 -31.03 -12.62
CA ILE A 216 -18.10 -30.15 -11.70
C ILE A 216 -19.07 -29.66 -10.61
N HIS A 217 -18.68 -29.84 -9.36
CA HIS A 217 -19.43 -29.33 -8.21
C HIS A 217 -18.94 -27.92 -7.84
N PHE A 218 -19.82 -26.92 -7.98
CA PHE A 218 -19.59 -25.55 -7.54
C PHE A 218 -20.24 -25.33 -6.17
N PRO A 219 -19.45 -25.21 -5.08
CA PRO A 219 -20.03 -24.96 -3.78
C PRO A 219 -20.67 -23.57 -3.72
N LYS A 220 -21.69 -23.36 -2.87
CA LYS A 220 -22.28 -22.03 -2.63
C LYS A 220 -21.22 -21.00 -2.21
N GLU A 221 -20.37 -21.43 -1.30
CA GLU A 221 -19.26 -20.68 -0.75
C GLU A 221 -18.10 -21.64 -0.48
N PHE A 222 -16.87 -21.14 -0.52
CA PHE A 222 -15.66 -21.95 -0.35
C PHE A 222 -14.63 -21.21 0.49
N SER A 223 -13.74 -21.96 1.15
CA SER A 223 -12.53 -21.39 1.73
C SER A 223 -11.32 -21.67 0.84
N PRO A 224 -10.51 -20.66 0.48
CA PRO A 224 -9.24 -20.89 -0.21
C PRO A 224 -8.28 -21.83 0.54
N GLU A 225 -8.45 -22.00 1.86
CA GLU A 225 -7.64 -22.92 2.67
C GLU A 225 -8.11 -24.37 2.63
N GLU A 226 -9.33 -24.69 2.20
CA GLU A 226 -9.85 -26.07 2.26
C GLU A 226 -9.04 -27.04 1.37
N ASN A 227 -8.31 -26.50 0.39
CA ASN A 227 -7.42 -27.24 -0.52
C ASN A 227 -5.92 -26.93 -0.28
N SER A 228 -5.55 -26.13 0.72
CA SER A 228 -4.17 -25.77 1.03
C SER A 228 -3.69 -26.44 2.32
N ASN A 229 -2.42 -26.87 2.34
CA ASN A 229 -1.78 -27.33 3.58
C ASN A 229 -1.54 -26.11 4.47
N THR A 230 -2.52 -25.69 5.28
CA THR A 230 -2.33 -24.63 6.28
C THR A 230 -1.12 -24.99 7.14
N ILE A 231 -0.13 -24.11 7.21
CA ILE A 231 1.06 -24.31 8.04
C ILE A 231 0.60 -24.34 9.50
N LYS A 232 0.82 -25.47 10.18
CA LYS A 232 0.49 -25.65 11.61
C LYS A 232 1.70 -25.57 12.52
N HIS A 233 2.88 -25.52 11.93
CA HIS A 233 4.15 -25.59 12.65
C HIS A 233 5.22 -24.79 11.92
N TRP A 234 5.90 -23.94 12.68
CA TRP A 234 7.11 -23.26 12.26
C TRP A 234 8.25 -23.66 13.17
N LYS A 235 9.41 -23.93 12.59
CA LYS A 235 10.66 -24.19 13.28
C LYS A 235 11.81 -23.54 12.52
N LEU A 236 12.67 -22.81 13.23
CA LEU A 236 13.84 -22.16 12.65
C LEU A 236 14.71 -23.19 11.94
N GLY A 237 14.93 -23.00 10.63
CA GLY A 237 15.75 -23.83 9.77
C GLY A 237 16.99 -23.12 9.22
N LEU A 238 17.02 -21.79 9.17
CA LEU A 238 18.17 -21.01 8.70
C LEU A 238 19.07 -20.52 9.84
N ASP A 239 20.38 -20.44 9.59
CA ASP A 239 21.35 -19.88 10.53
C ASP A 239 21.29 -18.35 10.54
N ILE A 240 20.83 -17.80 11.66
CA ILE A 240 20.71 -16.37 11.90
C ILE A 240 21.84 -15.82 12.81
N SER A 241 22.82 -16.63 13.20
CA SER A 241 23.82 -16.30 14.24
C SER A 241 24.69 -15.07 13.90
N GLN A 242 24.89 -14.79 12.61
CA GLN A 242 25.66 -13.63 12.14
C GLN A 242 24.97 -12.29 12.35
N PHE A 243 23.68 -12.28 12.63
CA PHE A 243 22.85 -11.09 12.85
C PHE A 243 22.62 -10.82 14.35
N PRO A 244 21.98 -9.68 14.72
CA PRO A 244 21.68 -9.42 16.12
C PRO A 244 20.81 -10.53 16.74
N GLN A 245 21.18 -10.97 17.95
CA GLN A 245 20.51 -12.05 18.68
C GLN A 245 19.75 -11.47 19.86
N TYR A 246 18.42 -11.57 19.84
CA TYR A 246 17.55 -11.07 20.90
C TYR A 246 17.14 -12.18 21.87
N GLN A 247 17.13 -11.87 23.16
CA GLN A 247 16.63 -12.76 24.19
C GLN A 247 15.86 -11.99 25.28
N SER A 248 14.71 -12.50 25.67
CA SER A 248 13.86 -11.92 26.72
C SER A 248 13.17 -12.98 27.61
N PRO A 249 12.47 -12.56 28.67
CA PRO A 249 11.62 -13.47 29.45
C PRO A 249 10.41 -14.00 28.67
N ASP A 250 10.02 -13.33 27.58
CA ASP A 250 8.81 -13.63 26.80
C ASP A 250 9.14 -14.57 25.64
N LEU A 251 8.87 -15.86 25.84
CA LEU A 251 9.20 -16.94 24.91
C LEU A 251 8.63 -16.73 23.50
N LEU A 252 7.38 -16.28 23.41
CA LEU A 252 6.71 -16.02 22.13
C LEU A 252 7.34 -14.85 21.39
N VAL A 253 7.69 -13.78 22.09
CA VAL A 253 8.32 -12.59 21.48
C VAL A 253 9.65 -12.97 20.85
N ASP A 254 10.48 -13.75 21.56
CA ASP A 254 11.75 -14.24 21.03
C ASP A 254 11.56 -15.16 19.81
N ALA A 255 10.55 -16.04 19.84
CA ALA A 255 10.23 -16.91 18.72
C ALA A 255 9.80 -16.12 17.47
N LEU A 256 8.98 -15.08 17.65
CA LEU A 256 8.55 -14.20 16.57
C LEU A 256 9.70 -13.35 16.02
N TYR A 257 10.62 -12.89 16.87
CA TYR A 257 11.86 -12.23 16.44
C TYR A 257 12.69 -13.16 15.55
N ASN A 258 12.96 -14.38 16.00
CA ASN A 258 13.76 -15.36 15.24
C ASN A 258 13.09 -15.75 13.92
N LYS A 259 11.76 -15.80 13.91
CA LYS A 259 10.99 -16.03 12.68
C LYS A 259 11.12 -14.88 11.69
N ALA A 260 10.99 -13.63 12.13
CA ALA A 260 11.17 -12.48 11.26
C ALA A 260 12.61 -12.41 10.69
N MET A 261 13.61 -12.80 11.50
CA MET A 261 15.00 -12.94 11.05
C MET A 261 15.19 -14.01 9.98
N GLU A 262 14.52 -15.16 10.12
CA GLU A 262 14.53 -16.21 9.09
C GLU A 262 13.83 -15.76 7.80
N GLU A 263 12.65 -15.16 7.92
CA GLU A 263 11.89 -14.66 6.75
C GLU A 263 12.66 -13.56 6.01
N MET A 264 13.39 -12.70 6.72
CA MET A 264 14.33 -11.74 6.12
C MET A 264 15.36 -12.46 5.24
N LEU A 265 15.98 -13.53 5.72
CA LEU A 265 16.95 -14.31 4.95
C LEU A 265 16.31 -15.00 3.74
N GLN A 266 15.11 -15.55 3.90
CA GLN A 266 14.36 -16.15 2.80
C GLN A 266 14.01 -15.14 1.70
N ASN A 267 13.88 -13.86 2.06
CA ASN A 267 13.61 -12.78 1.12
C ASN A 267 14.86 -12.25 0.39
N LEU A 268 16.05 -12.80 0.63
CA LEU A 268 17.21 -12.44 -0.18
C LEU A 268 17.16 -13.17 -1.53
N ARG A 269 17.26 -12.39 -2.61
CA ARG A 269 17.45 -12.89 -3.97
C ARG A 269 18.81 -13.58 -4.09
N GLN A 270 18.83 -14.72 -4.75
CA GLN A 270 20.08 -15.49 -4.92
C GLN A 270 21.03 -14.83 -5.92
N GLU A 271 20.51 -14.04 -6.85
CA GLU A 271 21.28 -13.47 -7.96
C GLU A 271 22.14 -12.30 -7.52
N ASP A 272 21.61 -11.41 -6.69
CA ASP A 272 22.26 -10.14 -6.33
C ASP A 272 22.25 -9.83 -4.83
N GLY A 273 21.53 -10.61 -4.01
CA GLY A 273 21.40 -10.36 -2.57
C GLY A 273 20.49 -9.18 -2.22
N ALA A 274 19.69 -8.66 -3.15
CA ALA A 274 18.64 -7.70 -2.83
C ALA A 274 17.42 -8.39 -2.20
N PHE A 275 16.63 -7.62 -1.46
CA PHE A 275 15.40 -8.11 -0.84
C PHE A 275 14.24 -8.16 -1.83
N MET A 276 13.53 -9.28 -1.81
CA MET A 276 12.18 -9.43 -2.35
C MET A 276 11.17 -8.78 -1.39
N ALA A 277 10.08 -8.24 -1.93
CA ALA A 277 9.00 -7.65 -1.13
C ALA A 277 8.15 -8.72 -0.39
N GLY A 278 8.16 -9.98 -0.82
CA GLY A 278 7.54 -11.10 -0.11
C GLY A 278 7.46 -12.37 -0.94
N ALA A 279 6.76 -13.39 -0.44
CA ALA A 279 6.56 -14.65 -1.16
C ALA A 279 5.88 -14.49 -2.53
N GLN A 280 4.86 -13.63 -2.61
CA GLN A 280 4.15 -13.32 -3.87
C GLN A 280 4.86 -12.25 -4.71
N TRP A 281 5.77 -11.50 -4.08
CA TRP A 281 6.39 -10.30 -4.64
C TRP A 281 7.92 -10.46 -4.69
N THR A 282 8.42 -11.15 -5.72
CA THR A 282 9.86 -11.46 -5.86
C THR A 282 10.71 -10.28 -6.37
N GLY A 283 10.07 -9.17 -6.76
CA GLY A 283 10.74 -7.94 -7.19
C GLY A 283 11.14 -7.02 -6.03
N VAL A 284 11.96 -6.02 -6.35
CA VAL A 284 12.26 -4.90 -5.45
C VAL A 284 11.32 -3.74 -5.76
N TRP A 285 10.64 -3.24 -4.73
CA TRP A 285 9.75 -2.09 -4.80
C TRP A 285 10.31 -0.97 -3.93
N THR A 286 10.28 0.27 -4.43
CA THR A 286 10.93 1.44 -3.79
C THR A 286 10.37 1.67 -2.40
N ARG A 287 9.04 1.66 -2.24
CA ARG A 287 8.40 1.89 -0.93
C ARG A 287 8.70 0.75 0.02
N ASP A 288 8.53 -0.48 -0.45
CA ASP A 288 8.73 -1.71 0.33
C ASP A 288 10.09 -1.80 0.97
N ILE A 289 11.13 -1.62 0.16
CA ILE A 289 12.48 -1.65 0.70
C ILE A 289 12.73 -0.46 1.62
N SER A 290 12.24 0.74 1.26
CA SER A 290 12.62 1.95 1.96
C SER A 290 12.11 1.99 3.40
N TYR A 291 10.82 1.72 3.60
CA TYR A 291 10.26 1.72 4.93
C TYR A 291 10.71 0.52 5.76
N SER A 292 10.95 -0.64 5.14
CA SER A 292 11.53 -1.80 5.82
C SER A 292 12.95 -1.52 6.35
N ILE A 293 13.76 -0.80 5.56
CA ILE A 293 15.08 -0.30 5.99
C ILE A 293 14.96 0.67 7.17
N LEU A 294 14.02 1.60 7.09
CA LEU A 294 13.76 2.57 8.16
C LEU A 294 13.29 1.87 9.44
N LEU A 295 12.45 0.84 9.34
CA LEU A 295 11.97 0.07 10.48
C LEU A 295 13.09 -0.72 11.16
N SER A 296 13.83 -1.53 10.40
CA SER A 296 14.84 -2.43 10.98
C SER A 296 15.96 -2.89 10.04
N LEU A 297 15.76 -2.96 8.72
CA LEU A 297 16.75 -3.64 7.85
C LEU A 297 18.09 -2.89 7.73
N ALA A 298 18.12 -1.57 7.96
CA ALA A 298 19.39 -0.83 8.07
C ALA A 298 20.26 -1.38 9.21
N ILE A 299 19.63 -1.75 10.34
CA ILE A 299 20.30 -2.26 11.54
C ILE A 299 20.73 -3.71 11.33
N VAL A 300 19.87 -4.51 10.71
CA VAL A 300 20.07 -5.95 10.60
C VAL A 300 21.01 -6.33 9.46
N ASN A 301 20.76 -5.80 8.26
CA ASN A 301 21.51 -6.14 7.06
C ASN A 301 21.71 -4.91 6.16
N PRO A 302 22.64 -4.01 6.52
CA PRO A 302 22.87 -2.77 5.78
C PRO A 302 23.43 -3.01 4.36
N ASP A 303 24.05 -4.16 4.11
CA ASP A 303 24.63 -4.48 2.79
C ASP A 303 23.54 -4.84 1.79
N ALA A 304 22.65 -5.79 2.14
CA ALA A 304 21.48 -6.10 1.34
C ALA A 304 20.56 -4.88 1.16
N SER A 305 20.48 -4.01 2.19
CA SER A 305 19.76 -2.74 2.12
C SER A 305 20.33 -1.81 1.03
N ARG A 306 21.66 -1.63 0.95
CA ARG A 306 22.29 -0.81 -0.11
C ARG A 306 22.06 -1.40 -1.49
N THR A 307 22.24 -2.71 -1.64
CA THR A 307 21.99 -3.42 -2.91
C THR A 307 20.56 -3.18 -3.39
N SER A 308 19.59 -3.38 -2.49
CA SER A 308 18.15 -3.23 -2.80
C SER A 308 17.79 -1.79 -3.16
N LEU A 309 18.32 -0.80 -2.43
CA LEU A 309 18.13 0.62 -2.77
C LEU A 309 18.69 0.96 -4.15
N MET A 310 19.86 0.43 -4.50
CA MET A 310 20.47 0.68 -5.81
C MET A 310 19.71 0.01 -6.97
N ALA A 311 18.99 -1.09 -6.72
CA ALA A 311 18.09 -1.68 -7.71
C ALA A 311 16.93 -0.74 -8.08
N LYS A 312 16.65 0.28 -7.26
CA LYS A 312 15.61 1.30 -7.47
C LYS A 312 16.15 2.65 -7.91
N VAL A 313 17.31 2.65 -8.57
CA VAL A 313 17.92 3.85 -9.15
C VAL A 313 18.18 3.63 -10.64
N LYS A 314 17.67 4.53 -11.49
CA LYS A 314 17.94 4.53 -12.93
C LYS A 314 18.44 5.92 -13.33
N ASN A 315 19.56 6.00 -14.06
CA ASN A 315 20.17 7.26 -14.49
C ASN A 315 20.43 8.26 -13.34
N GLY A 316 20.74 7.76 -12.14
CA GLY A 316 20.96 8.59 -10.95
C GLY A 316 19.69 9.24 -10.37
N ILE A 317 18.50 8.77 -10.77
CA ILE A 317 17.21 9.20 -10.27
C ILE A 317 16.53 8.01 -9.58
N ILE A 318 15.82 8.28 -8.49
CA ILE A 318 15.03 7.28 -7.77
C ILE A 318 13.83 6.86 -8.63
N ILE A 319 13.63 5.56 -8.76
CA ILE A 319 12.50 4.99 -9.50
C ILE A 319 11.23 5.13 -8.67
N GLN A 320 10.19 5.76 -9.23
CA GLN A 320 8.82 5.57 -8.74
C GLN A 320 8.31 4.21 -9.22
N ASP A 321 7.73 3.44 -8.32
CA ASP A 321 7.09 2.18 -8.68
C ASP A 321 5.90 2.42 -9.61
N THR A 322 5.66 1.49 -10.52
CA THR A 322 4.55 1.58 -11.47
C THR A 322 3.20 1.62 -10.74
N GLY A 323 2.22 2.32 -11.30
CA GLY A 323 0.92 2.54 -10.66
C GLY A 323 0.01 3.46 -11.45
N THR A 324 -0.86 4.18 -10.73
CA THR A 324 -1.90 5.05 -11.31
C THR A 324 -1.36 6.03 -12.35
N GLY A 325 -1.98 6.05 -13.54
CA GLY A 325 -1.77 7.05 -14.57
C GLY A 325 -0.39 7.06 -15.22
N GLY A 326 0.42 6.02 -15.03
CA GLY A 326 1.83 6.00 -15.43
C GLY A 326 2.80 6.41 -14.33
N ALA A 327 2.38 6.26 -13.06
CA ALA A 327 3.15 6.48 -11.85
C ALA A 327 3.66 7.91 -11.70
N TRP A 328 4.96 8.18 -11.86
CA TRP A 328 5.47 9.54 -11.65
C TRP A 328 5.06 10.46 -12.82
N PRO A 329 4.49 11.65 -12.54
CA PRO A 329 4.42 12.32 -11.25
C PRO A 329 3.08 12.18 -10.51
N VAL A 330 2.14 11.36 -11.03
CA VAL A 330 0.85 11.06 -10.37
C VAL A 330 1.04 10.47 -8.98
N SER A 331 2.04 9.62 -8.80
CA SER A 331 2.57 9.21 -7.50
C SER A 331 3.98 9.80 -7.35
N SER A 332 4.30 10.33 -6.17
CA SER A 332 5.52 11.13 -5.93
C SER A 332 6.30 10.68 -4.69
N ASP A 333 5.85 9.63 -4.02
CA ASP A 333 6.40 9.17 -2.75
C ASP A 333 7.69 8.34 -2.88
N ARG A 334 8.25 8.17 -4.09
CA ARG A 334 9.58 7.57 -4.31
C ARG A 334 10.68 8.12 -3.41
N VAL A 335 10.53 9.36 -2.90
CA VAL A 335 11.44 10.00 -1.96
C VAL A 335 11.55 9.28 -0.61
N THR A 336 10.72 8.27 -0.31
CA THR A 336 10.94 7.34 0.82
C THR A 336 12.34 6.72 0.78
N TRP A 337 12.91 6.57 -0.41
CA TRP A 337 14.29 6.12 -0.62
C TRP A 337 15.31 6.98 0.15
N ALA A 338 15.06 8.29 0.29
CA ALA A 338 15.93 9.20 1.04
C ALA A 338 15.97 8.83 2.54
N LEU A 339 14.81 8.47 3.12
CA LEU A 339 14.70 8.03 4.52
C LEU A 339 15.58 6.80 4.76
N ALA A 340 15.45 5.82 3.88
CA ALA A 340 16.18 4.55 3.95
C ALA A 340 17.69 4.73 3.74
N ALA A 341 18.09 5.50 2.72
CA ALA A 341 19.49 5.76 2.43
C ALA A 341 20.19 6.51 3.57
N TRP A 342 19.49 7.45 4.20
CA TRP A 342 19.96 8.13 5.39
C TRP A 342 20.10 7.18 6.58
N GLU A 343 19.11 6.32 6.83
CA GLU A 343 19.19 5.35 7.92
C GLU A 343 20.39 4.40 7.75
N VAL A 344 20.64 3.92 6.52
CA VAL A 344 21.83 3.13 6.20
C VAL A 344 23.12 3.91 6.49
N TYR A 345 23.21 5.19 6.10
CA TYR A 345 24.38 6.01 6.42
C TYR A 345 24.58 6.14 7.94
N LYS A 346 23.51 6.39 8.70
CA LYS A 346 23.61 6.55 10.15
C LYS A 346 24.10 5.26 10.82
N THR A 347 23.68 4.09 10.33
CA THR A 347 24.15 2.78 10.81
C THR A 347 25.60 2.49 10.47
N THR A 348 26.03 2.75 9.23
CA THR A 348 27.36 2.30 8.75
C THR A 348 28.45 3.35 8.86
N GLY A 349 28.10 4.64 8.81
CA GLY A 349 29.03 5.75 8.72
C GLY A 349 29.72 5.90 7.35
N ASP A 350 29.30 5.14 6.33
CA ASP A 350 29.95 5.12 5.01
C ASP A 350 29.80 6.45 4.28
N LYS A 351 30.91 7.17 4.13
CA LYS A 351 30.98 8.48 3.47
C LYS A 351 30.81 8.41 1.94
N ASN A 352 31.17 7.29 1.31
CA ASN A 352 30.93 7.09 -0.12
C ASN A 352 29.44 6.89 -0.37
N TRP A 353 28.77 6.10 0.47
CA TRP A 353 27.32 5.96 0.45
C TRP A 353 26.61 7.30 0.69
N LEU A 354 27.07 8.10 1.66
CA LEU A 354 26.54 9.44 1.92
C LEU A 354 26.60 10.34 0.68
N ARG A 355 27.76 10.44 0.02
CA ARG A 355 27.92 11.25 -1.19
C ARG A 355 27.01 10.76 -2.31
N LYS A 356 27.01 9.46 -2.58
CA LYS A 356 26.22 8.86 -3.66
C LYS A 356 24.72 9.06 -3.45
N SER A 357 24.23 8.81 -2.23
CA SER A 357 22.82 9.00 -1.89
C SER A 357 22.40 10.47 -1.97
N PHE A 358 23.23 11.40 -1.48
CA PHE A 358 22.98 12.83 -1.62
C PHE A 358 22.77 13.25 -3.09
N ASP A 359 23.64 12.81 -4.00
CA ASP A 359 23.56 13.17 -5.42
C ASP A 359 22.27 12.61 -6.08
N ILE A 360 21.89 11.38 -5.73
CA ILE A 360 20.67 10.72 -6.24
C ILE A 360 19.40 11.42 -5.71
N ILE A 361 19.34 11.71 -4.40
CA ILE A 361 18.19 12.36 -3.78
C ILE A 361 18.06 13.80 -4.31
N LYS A 362 19.17 14.53 -4.39
CA LYS A 362 19.21 15.90 -4.95
C LYS A 362 18.66 15.90 -6.38
N LYS A 363 19.16 15.02 -7.25
CA LYS A 363 18.73 14.98 -8.66
C LYS A 363 17.24 14.63 -8.80
N SER A 364 16.74 13.72 -7.96
CA SER A 364 15.32 13.31 -7.99
C SER A 364 14.41 14.43 -7.50
N THR A 365 14.75 15.05 -6.36
CA THR A 365 13.97 16.14 -5.76
C THR A 365 14.00 17.43 -6.57
N GLU A 366 15.04 17.68 -7.38
CA GLU A 366 15.05 18.77 -8.37
C GLU A 366 13.95 18.58 -9.43
N ALA A 367 13.69 17.35 -9.89
CA ALA A 367 12.57 17.09 -10.80
C ALA A 367 11.21 17.21 -10.10
N ASP A 368 11.12 16.83 -8.81
CA ASP A 368 9.89 16.93 -8.04
C ASP A 368 9.52 18.40 -7.71
N LEU A 369 10.50 19.28 -7.47
CA LEU A 369 10.25 20.72 -7.29
C LEU A 369 9.58 21.34 -8.52
N GLU A 370 9.94 20.87 -9.71
CA GLU A 370 9.39 21.39 -10.95
C GLU A 370 8.02 20.79 -11.25
N ASN A 371 7.83 19.48 -11.05
CA ASN A 371 6.64 18.78 -11.53
C ASN A 371 5.59 18.47 -10.48
N VAL A 372 5.92 18.57 -9.19
CA VAL A 372 5.08 18.02 -8.10
C VAL A 372 4.77 19.08 -7.05
N MET A 373 5.70 19.99 -6.76
CA MET A 373 5.49 21.02 -5.74
C MET A 373 4.44 22.05 -6.18
N ASP A 374 3.39 22.20 -5.38
CA ASP A 374 2.41 23.28 -5.49
C ASP A 374 2.91 24.49 -4.70
N LEU A 375 3.35 25.52 -5.41
CA LEU A 375 3.90 26.74 -4.82
C LEU A 375 2.88 27.54 -3.99
N SER A 376 1.57 27.36 -4.22
CA SER A 376 0.53 28.09 -3.50
C SER A 376 0.29 27.53 -2.09
N THR A 377 0.48 26.22 -1.94
CA THR A 377 0.30 25.52 -0.67
C THR A 377 1.62 25.20 0.02
N GLY A 378 2.73 25.14 -0.73
CA GLY A 378 4.02 24.63 -0.27
C GLY A 378 4.07 23.10 -0.18
N LEU A 379 2.98 22.41 -0.55
CA LEU A 379 2.84 20.96 -0.48
C LEU A 379 3.17 20.31 -1.81
N PHE A 380 3.56 19.05 -1.76
CA PHE A 380 3.77 18.19 -2.91
C PHE A 380 2.48 17.48 -3.27
N ALA A 381 2.18 17.47 -4.56
CA ALA A 381 1.05 16.76 -5.14
C ALA A 381 1.38 15.27 -5.30
N GLY A 382 0.37 14.45 -5.60
CA GLY A 382 0.53 13.04 -5.94
C GLY A 382 -0.06 12.10 -4.89
N GLU A 383 -0.27 10.85 -5.30
CA GLU A 383 -0.95 9.78 -4.57
C GLU A 383 -0.44 9.59 -3.13
N SER A 384 -1.32 9.10 -2.26
CA SER A 384 -0.99 8.80 -0.87
C SER A 384 0.06 7.70 -0.79
N SER A 385 1.11 7.93 0.00
CA SER A 385 2.21 6.97 0.13
C SER A 385 1.70 5.60 0.53
N PHE A 386 2.26 4.56 -0.10
CA PHE A 386 1.89 3.13 -0.03
C PHE A 386 0.45 2.73 -0.39
N LEU A 387 -0.51 3.65 -0.32
CA LEU A 387 -1.93 3.46 -0.60
C LEU A 387 -2.23 3.60 -2.11
N ASP A 388 -1.49 2.83 -2.90
CA ASP A 388 -1.34 2.90 -4.36
C ASP A 388 -2.49 2.28 -5.18
N TRP A 389 -3.49 1.70 -4.52
CA TRP A 389 -4.72 1.24 -5.18
C TRP A 389 -5.79 2.29 -5.00
N ARG A 390 -5.88 3.22 -5.96
CA ARG A 390 -6.76 4.40 -5.86
C ARG A 390 -8.21 4.08 -5.52
N GLU A 391 -8.75 2.96 -6.00
CA GLU A 391 -10.12 2.52 -5.74
C GLU A 391 -10.37 2.21 -4.25
N GLN A 392 -9.30 2.02 -3.48
CA GLN A 392 -9.34 1.73 -2.06
C GLN A 392 -9.27 2.97 -1.16
N THR A 393 -8.87 4.14 -1.68
CA THR A 393 -8.52 5.30 -0.84
C THR A 393 -9.01 6.65 -1.38
N TYR A 394 -9.47 6.70 -2.62
CA TYR A 394 -10.03 7.89 -3.27
C TYR A 394 -11.49 7.70 -3.68
N PRO A 395 -12.28 8.79 -3.77
CA PRO A 395 -13.62 8.71 -4.33
C PRO A 395 -13.59 8.24 -5.78
N ARG A 396 -14.57 7.41 -6.17
CA ARG A 396 -14.64 6.75 -7.49
C ARG A 396 -14.63 7.70 -8.70
N TRP A 397 -14.91 8.99 -8.51
CA TRP A 397 -14.91 9.98 -9.58
C TRP A 397 -13.53 10.56 -9.89
N MET A 398 -12.53 10.37 -9.02
CA MET A 398 -11.19 10.93 -9.22
C MET A 398 -10.41 10.12 -10.25
N ASP A 399 -10.10 10.78 -11.36
CA ASP A 399 -9.21 10.25 -12.38
C ASP A 399 -7.73 10.44 -11.98
N PRO A 400 -6.76 9.80 -12.66
CA PRO A 400 -5.34 9.96 -12.36
C PRO A 400 -4.84 11.42 -12.25
N LYS A 401 -5.40 12.34 -13.03
CA LYS A 401 -5.07 13.78 -12.94
C LYS A 401 -5.52 14.43 -11.63
N ASP A 402 -6.65 13.97 -11.10
CA ASP A 402 -7.25 14.48 -9.88
C ASP A 402 -6.45 13.91 -8.69
N ILE A 403 -6.00 12.66 -8.79
CA ILE A 403 -5.08 12.01 -7.83
C ILE A 403 -3.71 12.70 -7.83
N TYR A 404 -3.12 12.98 -9.01
CA TYR A 404 -1.93 13.82 -9.12
C TYR A 404 -2.14 15.14 -8.37
N SER A 405 -3.30 15.77 -8.52
CA SER A 405 -3.58 17.07 -7.92
C SER A 405 -3.83 17.01 -6.40
N SER A 406 -3.95 15.83 -5.80
CA SER A 406 -4.18 15.67 -4.37
C SER A 406 -2.91 15.92 -3.54
N LYS A 407 -3.06 16.40 -2.30
CA LYS A 407 -1.93 16.69 -1.38
C LYS A 407 -2.08 15.84 -0.13
N ASN A 408 -1.40 14.70 -0.10
CA ASN A 408 -1.58 13.67 0.93
C ASN A 408 -0.64 13.85 2.12
N LEU A 409 -1.12 13.51 3.32
CA LEU A 409 -0.36 13.64 4.57
C LEU A 409 0.92 12.83 4.54
N GLY A 410 0.85 11.50 4.37
CA GLY A 410 2.02 10.62 4.32
C GLY A 410 3.06 11.07 3.28
N THR A 411 2.62 11.36 2.06
CA THR A 411 3.50 11.84 0.97
C THR A 411 4.22 13.14 1.34
N ASN A 412 3.53 14.09 1.96
CA ASN A 412 4.13 15.35 2.37
C ASN A 412 5.03 15.23 3.61
N MET A 413 4.72 14.32 4.54
CA MET A 413 5.62 13.99 5.66
C MET A 413 6.94 13.39 5.14
N VAL A 414 6.89 12.52 4.13
CA VAL A 414 8.09 11.96 3.50
C VAL A 414 8.88 13.05 2.77
N HIS A 415 8.23 13.92 1.99
CA HIS A 415 8.93 15.04 1.34
C HIS A 415 9.59 15.97 2.37
N TYR A 416 8.88 16.33 3.45
CA TYR A 416 9.42 17.14 4.54
C TYR A 416 10.73 16.54 5.07
N GLU A 417 10.72 15.26 5.45
CA GLU A 417 11.88 14.59 6.01
C GLU A 417 12.99 14.39 4.97
N ALA A 418 12.65 14.12 3.71
CA ALA A 418 13.64 14.03 2.63
C ALA A 418 14.42 15.34 2.44
N TYR A 419 13.76 16.50 2.57
CA TYR A 419 14.44 17.81 2.51
C TYR A 419 15.23 18.13 3.79
N GLN A 420 14.78 17.68 4.96
CA GLN A 420 15.61 17.75 6.19
C GLN A 420 16.89 16.92 6.02
N ILE A 421 16.75 15.69 5.54
CA ILE A 421 17.87 14.79 5.24
C ILE A 421 18.83 15.42 4.23
N LEU A 422 18.34 15.97 3.12
CA LEU A 422 19.19 16.67 2.15
C LEU A 422 19.96 17.84 2.78
N SER A 423 19.33 18.60 3.68
CA SER A 423 19.99 19.68 4.41
C SER A 423 21.11 19.14 5.31
N GLU A 424 20.86 18.08 6.07
CA GLU A 424 21.86 17.45 6.94
C GLU A 424 23.00 16.80 6.16
N MET A 425 22.69 16.07 5.09
CA MET A 425 23.68 15.52 4.17
C MET A 425 24.56 16.64 3.57
N ALA A 426 23.95 17.74 3.12
CA ALA A 426 24.67 18.88 2.56
C ALA A 426 25.64 19.49 3.57
N LYS A 427 25.20 19.73 4.81
CA LYS A 427 26.07 20.25 5.89
C LYS A 427 27.27 19.34 6.14
N ILE A 428 27.06 18.02 6.21
CA ILE A 428 28.14 17.05 6.44
C ILE A 428 29.12 17.01 5.26
N LEU A 429 28.63 17.21 4.05
CA LEU A 429 29.40 17.17 2.81
C LEU A 429 30.04 18.51 2.42
N GLY A 430 29.73 19.60 3.13
CA GLY A 430 30.18 20.96 2.80
C GLY A 430 29.46 21.59 1.60
N GLU A 431 28.25 21.14 1.29
CA GLU A 431 27.40 21.65 0.20
C GLU A 431 26.40 22.70 0.72
N PRO A 432 25.85 23.59 -0.16
CA PRO A 432 24.80 24.53 0.22
C PRO A 432 23.55 23.81 0.75
N ALA A 433 23.13 24.13 1.98
CA ALA A 433 22.08 23.41 2.71
C ALA A 433 20.80 24.22 2.92
N GLU A 434 20.88 25.54 2.77
CA GLU A 434 19.84 26.51 3.10
C GLU A 434 18.59 26.33 2.25
N LYS A 435 18.77 26.02 0.96
CA LYS A 435 17.65 25.79 0.04
C LYS A 435 16.78 24.61 0.47
N TYR A 436 17.39 23.53 0.96
CA TYR A 436 16.66 22.33 1.39
C TYR A 436 15.92 22.60 2.70
N ALA A 437 16.58 23.26 3.66
CA ALA A 437 15.95 23.68 4.90
C ALA A 437 14.75 24.63 4.66
N SER A 438 14.89 25.57 3.72
CA SER A 438 13.80 26.46 3.33
C SER A 438 12.61 25.70 2.72
N THR A 439 12.87 24.74 1.83
CA THR A 439 11.80 23.90 1.26
C THR A 439 11.10 23.07 2.35
N ALA A 440 11.84 22.43 3.26
CA ALA A 440 11.26 21.71 4.38
C ALA A 440 10.38 22.62 5.26
N GLY A 441 10.80 23.86 5.50
CA GLY A 441 10.01 24.87 6.20
C GLY A 441 8.66 25.15 5.53
N LYS A 442 8.64 25.33 4.21
CA LYS A 442 7.41 25.54 3.43
C LYS A 442 6.46 24.34 3.50
N ILE A 443 6.99 23.12 3.40
CA ILE A 443 6.17 21.90 3.50
C ILE A 443 5.53 21.82 4.90
N LYS A 444 6.31 22.04 5.96
CA LYS A 444 5.81 22.06 7.35
C LYS A 444 4.68 23.08 7.53
N GLU A 445 4.86 24.30 7.02
CA GLU A 445 3.84 25.33 7.08
C GLU A 445 2.57 24.92 6.33
N GLY A 446 2.71 24.33 5.15
CA GLY A 446 1.61 23.77 4.37
C GLY A 446 0.84 22.68 5.13
N ILE A 447 1.54 21.69 5.69
CA ILE A 447 0.91 20.56 6.41
C ILE A 447 0.07 21.10 7.57
N ASN A 448 0.64 21.95 8.41
CA ASN A 448 -0.04 22.50 9.59
C ASN A 448 -1.18 23.46 9.24
N LYS A 449 -1.08 24.18 8.10
CA LYS A 449 -2.11 25.12 7.67
C LYS A 449 -3.32 24.42 7.05
N TYR A 450 -3.09 23.43 6.21
CA TYR A 450 -4.12 22.87 5.36
C TYR A 450 -4.66 21.51 5.81
N LEU A 451 -3.87 20.73 6.58
CA LEU A 451 -4.25 19.36 6.95
C LEU A 451 -4.61 19.22 8.45
N TRP A 452 -4.15 20.10 9.34
CA TRP A 452 -4.40 19.96 10.78
C TRP A 452 -5.87 20.24 11.14
N MET A 453 -6.55 19.28 11.78
CA MET A 453 -7.93 19.42 12.25
C MET A 453 -7.96 19.62 13.76
N LYS A 454 -8.02 20.87 14.20
CA LYS A 454 -7.96 21.23 15.63
C LYS A 454 -9.07 20.58 16.47
N ASP A 455 -10.25 20.41 15.90
CA ASP A 455 -11.43 19.81 16.54
C ASP A 455 -11.32 18.28 16.67
N LYS A 456 -10.62 17.63 15.73
CA LYS A 456 -10.38 16.18 15.74
C LYS A 456 -9.12 15.80 16.50
N GLY A 457 -8.14 16.70 16.59
CA GLY A 457 -6.87 16.46 17.29
C GLY A 457 -5.87 15.62 16.49
N TYR A 458 -6.08 15.45 15.19
CA TYR A 458 -5.21 14.76 14.23
C TYR A 458 -5.31 15.45 12.84
N TYR A 459 -4.56 14.98 11.84
CA TYR A 459 -4.53 15.54 10.48
C TYR A 459 -5.54 14.85 9.53
N GLY A 460 -6.10 15.59 8.58
CA GLY A 460 -6.88 14.99 7.50
C GLY A 460 -5.99 14.32 6.46
N GLN A 461 -6.46 13.24 5.84
CA GLN A 461 -5.68 12.38 4.94
C GLN A 461 -5.14 13.13 3.71
N TYR A 462 -5.91 14.03 3.11
CA TYR A 462 -5.46 14.82 1.95
C TYR A 462 -6.38 15.99 1.56
N LEU A 463 -5.82 16.95 0.82
CA LEU A 463 -6.59 17.89 0.00
C LEU A 463 -6.91 17.31 -1.38
N TYR A 464 -8.12 17.52 -1.89
CA TYR A 464 -8.56 17.05 -3.20
C TYR A 464 -9.64 17.96 -3.80
N GLY A 465 -9.84 17.88 -5.12
CA GLY A 465 -10.73 18.75 -5.88
C GLY A 465 -10.17 19.00 -7.28
N ARG A 466 -10.64 20.06 -7.95
CA ARG A 466 -10.12 20.49 -9.25
C ARG A 466 -9.60 21.92 -9.16
N ASN A 467 -10.45 22.91 -9.41
CA ASN A 467 -10.04 24.31 -9.30
C ASN A 467 -9.97 24.76 -7.84
N TYR A 468 -10.84 24.22 -7.00
CA TYR A 468 -10.81 24.48 -5.57
C TYR A 468 -10.63 23.16 -4.81
N LEU A 469 -9.66 23.14 -3.90
CA LEU A 469 -9.35 21.97 -3.09
C LEU A 469 -10.05 22.05 -1.74
N SER A 470 -10.53 20.90 -1.26
CA SER A 470 -11.13 20.72 0.06
C SER A 470 -10.40 19.61 0.82
N LEU A 471 -10.40 19.70 2.15
CA LEU A 471 -9.81 18.68 3.01
C LEU A 471 -10.74 17.45 3.10
N SER A 472 -10.19 16.26 2.90
CA SER A 472 -10.81 15.01 3.34
C SER A 472 -10.46 14.80 4.83
N PRO A 473 -11.44 14.76 5.74
CA PRO A 473 -11.19 14.70 7.18
C PRO A 473 -10.92 13.28 7.73
N GLY A 474 -10.89 12.26 6.85
CA GLY A 474 -10.48 10.91 7.25
C GLY A 474 -9.05 10.88 7.76
N SER A 475 -8.72 9.96 8.67
CA SER A 475 -7.34 9.75 9.12
C SER A 475 -6.60 8.82 8.17
N GLU A 476 -5.29 9.04 7.98
CA GLU A 476 -4.39 8.15 7.24
C GLU A 476 -3.24 7.72 8.17
N ALA A 477 -3.19 6.43 8.49
CA ALA A 477 -2.46 5.91 9.64
C ALA A 477 -0.94 6.10 9.59
N LEU A 478 -0.31 5.89 8.43
CA LEU A 478 1.13 6.02 8.31
C LEU A 478 1.55 7.49 8.40
N GLY A 479 0.85 8.40 7.70
CA GLY A 479 1.10 9.84 7.78
C GLY A 479 0.94 10.39 9.19
N GLU A 480 -0.05 9.92 9.96
CA GLU A 480 -0.20 10.27 11.37
C GLU A 480 1.00 9.79 12.19
N ALA A 481 1.42 8.54 12.04
CA ALA A 481 2.60 8.01 12.73
C ALA A 481 3.87 8.81 12.37
N LEU A 482 4.09 9.08 11.08
CA LEU A 482 5.24 9.86 10.61
C LEU A 482 5.21 11.30 11.14
N SER A 483 4.03 11.91 11.29
CA SER A 483 3.89 13.25 11.88
C SER A 483 4.36 13.33 13.33
N VAL A 484 4.30 12.21 14.07
CA VAL A 484 4.82 12.08 15.42
C VAL A 484 6.33 11.80 15.41
N LEU A 485 6.79 10.96 14.49
CA LEU A 485 8.18 10.50 14.41
C LEU A 485 9.15 11.52 13.81
N PHE A 486 8.71 12.28 12.81
CA PHE A 486 9.55 13.29 12.16
C PHE A 486 9.50 14.60 12.93
N ASP A 487 10.65 14.99 13.46
CA ASP A 487 10.75 16.15 14.32
C ASP A 487 10.52 17.45 13.54
N GLY A 488 9.83 18.38 14.20
CA GLY A 488 9.64 19.75 13.72
C GLY A 488 8.27 20.06 13.15
N VAL A 489 7.50 19.10 12.62
CA VAL A 489 6.14 19.36 12.10
C VAL A 489 5.15 19.56 13.25
N THR A 490 5.13 18.61 14.18
CA THR A 490 4.21 18.59 15.33
C THR A 490 4.87 19.09 16.61
N THR A 491 4.10 19.77 17.46
CA THR A 491 4.53 20.08 18.84
C THR A 491 4.29 18.88 19.76
N PRO A 492 4.94 18.78 20.94
CA PRO A 492 4.68 17.69 21.88
C PRO A 492 3.19 17.52 22.25
N LYS A 493 2.44 18.62 22.34
CA LYS A 493 0.98 18.59 22.57
C LYS A 493 0.22 17.99 21.38
N MET A 494 0.62 18.31 20.16
CA MET A 494 0.03 17.73 18.95
C MET A 494 0.36 16.24 18.85
N LYS A 495 1.63 15.85 19.09
CA LYS A 495 2.04 14.44 19.12
C LYS A 495 1.15 13.61 20.06
N LYS A 496 0.97 14.08 21.31
CA LYS A 496 0.08 13.44 22.28
C LYS A 496 -1.37 13.41 21.78
N SER A 497 -1.88 14.53 21.25
CA SER A 497 -3.24 14.62 20.71
C SER A 497 -3.50 13.61 19.59
N ILE A 498 -2.55 13.41 18.67
CA ILE A 498 -2.69 12.47 17.56
C ILE A 498 -2.86 11.04 18.09
N ILE A 499 -1.93 10.59 18.94
CA ILE A 499 -1.98 9.23 19.51
C ILE A 499 -3.27 9.00 20.31
N GLU A 500 -3.79 10.02 20.99
CA GLU A 500 -5.00 9.91 21.80
C GLU A 500 -6.31 9.96 21.01
N ASN A 501 -6.32 10.50 19.78
CA ASN A 501 -7.55 10.80 19.04
C ASN A 501 -7.68 10.08 17.68
N VAL A 502 -6.61 9.58 17.07
CA VAL A 502 -6.74 8.78 15.84
C VAL A 502 -7.53 7.49 16.15
N PRO A 503 -8.57 7.14 15.37
CA PRO A 503 -9.36 5.92 15.59
C PRO A 503 -8.55 4.63 15.47
N VAL A 504 -8.66 3.76 16.47
CA VAL A 504 -8.05 2.42 16.48
C VAL A 504 -9.14 1.37 16.59
N THR A 505 -9.04 0.26 15.87
CA THR A 505 -10.04 -0.83 15.93
C THR A 505 -9.55 -2.01 16.76
N LYS A 506 -10.45 -2.94 17.08
CA LYS A 506 -10.15 -4.11 17.94
C LYS A 506 -8.96 -4.98 17.51
N PHE A 507 -8.62 -4.97 16.21
CA PHE A 507 -7.50 -5.74 15.66
C PHE A 507 -6.29 -4.88 15.29
N GLY A 508 -6.36 -3.56 15.43
CA GLY A 508 -5.27 -2.64 15.11
C GLY A 508 -5.74 -1.31 14.52
N LEU A 509 -4.78 -0.45 14.21
CA LEU A 509 -4.96 0.81 13.51
C LEU A 509 -5.29 0.53 12.04
N PRO A 510 -6.50 0.88 11.54
CA PRO A 510 -6.83 0.71 10.14
C PRO A 510 -6.04 1.72 9.28
N CYS A 511 -5.70 1.36 8.05
CA CYS A 511 -4.92 2.24 7.17
C CYS A 511 -5.59 3.60 6.93
N ILE A 512 -6.93 3.59 6.84
CA ILE A 512 -7.77 4.79 6.78
C ILE A 512 -8.96 4.66 7.73
N TYR A 513 -9.54 5.78 8.17
CA TYR A 513 -10.81 5.77 8.89
C TYR A 513 -11.61 7.06 8.65
N PRO A 514 -12.94 7.00 8.46
CA PRO A 514 -13.76 5.79 8.31
C PRO A 514 -13.47 5.05 7.00
N GLU A 515 -13.98 3.83 6.89
CA GLU A 515 -13.82 2.98 5.69
C GLU A 515 -14.74 3.44 4.56
N ILE A 516 -14.37 3.15 3.32
CA ILE A 516 -15.15 3.41 2.11
C ILE A 516 -16.18 2.28 1.92
N PRO A 517 -17.48 2.59 1.75
CA PRO A 517 -18.51 1.59 1.49
C PRO A 517 -18.31 0.84 0.16
N ASP A 518 -18.78 -0.40 0.11
CA ASP A 518 -18.81 -1.26 -1.09
C ASP A 518 -17.44 -1.50 -1.79
N ILE A 519 -16.34 -1.35 -1.04
CA ILE A 519 -14.98 -1.66 -1.49
C ILE A 519 -14.45 -2.87 -0.69
N PRO A 520 -13.96 -3.95 -1.36
CA PRO A 520 -13.43 -5.11 -0.67
C PRO A 520 -12.11 -4.78 0.05
N PRO A 521 -11.75 -5.51 1.13
CA PRO A 521 -10.59 -5.17 1.92
C PRO A 521 -9.25 -5.29 1.16
N TYR A 522 -8.41 -4.25 1.23
CA TYR A 522 -6.98 -4.32 0.89
C TYR A 522 -6.23 -3.19 1.59
N HIS A 523 -6.40 -1.95 1.11
CA HIS A 523 -6.03 -0.75 1.85
C HIS A 523 -7.21 -0.25 2.70
N ASN A 524 -8.42 -0.29 2.13
CA ASN A 524 -9.67 -0.05 2.84
C ASN A 524 -10.00 -1.24 3.75
N ASN A 525 -10.59 -0.98 4.93
CA ASN A 525 -11.01 -1.99 5.91
C ASN A 525 -9.89 -3.00 6.22
N SER A 526 -8.67 -2.49 6.38
CA SER A 526 -7.49 -3.32 6.61
C SER A 526 -6.54 -2.74 7.64
N VAL A 527 -5.89 -3.63 8.38
CA VAL A 527 -4.77 -3.34 9.28
C VAL A 527 -3.50 -3.91 8.63
N TRP A 528 -2.47 -3.08 8.52
CA TRP A 528 -1.17 -3.47 7.96
C TRP A 528 -0.11 -3.48 9.07
N PRO A 529 0.50 -4.65 9.39
CA PRO A 529 1.40 -4.77 10.55
C PRO A 529 2.58 -3.79 10.54
N PHE A 530 3.10 -3.39 9.37
CA PHE A 530 4.19 -2.42 9.33
C PHE A 530 3.73 -1.00 9.75
N VAL A 531 2.51 -0.60 9.39
CA VAL A 531 1.92 0.69 9.79
C VAL A 531 1.71 0.69 11.29
N GLU A 532 1.22 -0.42 11.82
CA GLU A 532 1.09 -0.65 13.26
C GLU A 532 2.45 -0.56 13.98
N SER A 533 3.54 -1.06 13.39
CA SER A 533 4.89 -0.91 13.96
C SER A 533 5.38 0.54 13.98
N PHE A 534 5.08 1.35 12.95
CA PHE A 534 5.33 2.79 12.99
C PHE A 534 4.47 3.46 14.07
N TRP A 535 3.21 3.05 14.21
CA TRP A 535 2.31 3.56 15.25
C TRP A 535 2.78 3.19 16.66
N ALA A 536 3.29 1.97 16.87
CA ALA A 536 3.88 1.53 18.13
C ALA A 536 5.10 2.40 18.50
N TRP A 537 5.96 2.70 17.52
CA TRP A 537 7.09 3.62 17.70
C TRP A 537 6.60 5.03 18.04
N ALA A 538 5.67 5.59 17.27
CA ALA A 538 5.08 6.91 17.55
C ALA A 538 4.43 6.98 18.94
N SER A 539 3.71 5.93 19.34
CA SER A 539 3.09 5.80 20.65
C SER A 539 4.13 5.82 21.79
N ALA A 540 5.25 5.13 21.61
CA ALA A 540 6.36 5.12 22.56
C ALA A 540 7.00 6.51 22.72
N GLU A 541 7.16 7.28 21.64
CA GLU A 541 7.68 8.68 21.70
C GLU A 541 6.79 9.61 22.54
N THR A 542 5.49 9.32 22.64
CA THR A 542 4.54 10.10 23.45
C THR A 542 4.34 9.54 24.85
N GLY A 543 4.94 8.39 25.17
CA GLY A 543 4.77 7.70 26.43
C GLY A 543 3.38 7.07 26.63
N ASN A 544 2.60 6.85 25.57
CA ASN A 544 1.25 6.30 25.67
C ASN A 544 1.26 4.76 25.78
N ASN A 545 1.29 4.24 27.01
CA ASN A 545 1.40 2.80 27.27
C ASN A 545 0.27 1.97 26.64
N ARG A 546 -0.98 2.44 26.72
CA ARG A 546 -2.14 1.72 26.16
C ARG A 546 -2.02 1.54 24.66
N SER A 547 -1.61 2.61 23.95
CA SER A 547 -1.40 2.56 22.50
C SER A 547 -0.21 1.67 22.13
N VAL A 548 0.90 1.72 22.88
CA VAL A 548 2.05 0.82 22.67
C VAL A 548 1.66 -0.65 22.80
N LEU A 549 0.96 -1.02 23.87
CA LEU A 549 0.51 -2.39 24.12
C LEU A 549 -0.42 -2.89 23.01
N ALA A 550 -1.42 -2.10 22.63
CA ALA A 550 -2.36 -2.45 21.56
C ALA A 550 -1.64 -2.65 20.22
N ALA A 551 -0.72 -1.75 19.88
CA ALA A 551 0.02 -1.81 18.62
C ALA A 551 0.98 -3.00 18.56
N MET A 552 1.74 -3.26 19.63
CA MET A 552 2.59 -4.44 19.71
C MET A 552 1.79 -5.74 19.60
N ALA A 553 0.63 -5.80 20.26
CA ALA A 553 -0.24 -6.95 20.20
C ALA A 553 -0.84 -7.18 18.80
N SER A 554 -1.22 -6.10 18.10
CA SER A 554 -1.72 -6.10 16.71
C SER A 554 -0.68 -6.65 15.72
N VAL A 555 0.62 -6.50 15.98
CA VAL A 555 1.70 -7.08 15.16
C VAL A 555 2.02 -8.54 15.56
N TYR A 556 2.14 -8.84 16.86
CA TYR A 556 2.54 -10.18 17.31
C TYR A 556 1.45 -11.24 17.10
N ARG A 557 0.19 -10.88 17.33
CA ARG A 557 -0.96 -11.77 17.18
C ARG A 557 -1.03 -12.43 15.80
N PRO A 558 -1.11 -11.69 14.67
CA PRO A 558 -1.21 -12.30 13.35
C PRO A 558 0.04 -13.13 13.00
N ALA A 559 1.24 -12.65 13.33
CA ALA A 559 2.48 -13.38 13.03
C ALA A 559 2.55 -14.74 13.74
N ALA A 560 2.02 -14.82 14.97
CA ALA A 560 1.90 -16.08 15.71
C ALA A 560 0.79 -16.98 15.15
N LEU A 561 -0.42 -16.46 14.97
CA LEU A 561 -1.57 -17.25 14.50
C LEU A 561 -1.35 -17.80 13.09
N PHE A 562 -0.81 -17.00 12.18
CA PHE A 562 -0.66 -17.38 10.77
C PHE A 562 0.68 -18.04 10.46
N LEU A 563 1.57 -18.10 11.46
CA LEU A 563 2.93 -18.62 11.32
C LEU A 563 3.67 -18.00 10.13
N THR A 564 3.44 -16.71 9.87
CA THR A 564 4.20 -15.86 8.95
C THR A 564 3.86 -14.39 9.16
N ASN A 565 4.80 -13.49 8.84
CA ASN A 565 4.48 -12.05 8.78
C ASN A 565 3.71 -11.76 7.48
N LYS A 566 2.38 -11.74 7.56
CA LYS A 566 1.46 -11.40 6.45
C LYS A 566 1.51 -9.92 6.10
N GLU A 567 1.15 -9.58 4.86
CA GLU A 567 1.09 -8.21 4.35
C GLU A 567 0.04 -7.35 5.07
N ASN A 568 -1.18 -7.85 5.15
CA ASN A 568 -2.34 -7.13 5.65
C ASN A 568 -3.39 -8.08 6.23
N LEU A 569 -4.35 -7.52 6.98
CA LEU A 569 -5.45 -8.23 7.63
C LEU A 569 -6.74 -7.44 7.43
N VAL A 570 -7.89 -8.10 7.39
CA VAL A 570 -9.18 -7.41 7.40
C VAL A 570 -9.41 -6.76 8.76
N ALA A 571 -9.60 -5.44 8.84
CA ALA A 571 -9.72 -4.70 10.10
C ALA A 571 -10.90 -5.18 10.97
N ARG A 572 -11.99 -5.61 10.34
CA ARG A 572 -13.19 -6.09 11.05
C ARG A 572 -13.05 -7.48 11.68
N THR A 573 -12.27 -8.38 11.07
CA THR A 573 -12.19 -9.80 11.48
C THR A 573 -10.80 -10.21 11.99
N GLY A 574 -9.77 -9.41 11.71
CA GLY A 574 -8.39 -9.73 12.01
C GLY A 574 -7.86 -10.91 11.19
N ASP A 575 -8.62 -11.38 10.20
CA ASP A 575 -8.24 -12.52 9.37
C ASP A 575 -7.40 -12.05 8.17
N TYR A 576 -6.47 -12.87 7.74
CA TYR A 576 -5.65 -12.59 6.55
C TYR A 576 -6.39 -12.99 5.26
N LEU A 577 -7.33 -13.95 5.35
CA LEU A 577 -8.27 -14.24 4.26
C LEU A 577 -9.41 -13.22 4.27
N GLY A 578 -9.78 -12.79 3.07
CA GLY A 578 -10.79 -11.76 2.84
C GLY A 578 -10.21 -10.42 2.38
N THR A 579 -8.88 -10.26 2.40
CA THR A 579 -8.22 -9.21 1.62
C THR A 579 -8.11 -9.63 0.15
N GLU A 580 -8.07 -8.65 -0.77
CA GLU A 580 -7.95 -8.89 -2.22
C GLU A 580 -6.65 -9.62 -2.58
N ILE A 581 -5.55 -9.23 -1.94
CA ILE A 581 -4.25 -9.88 -2.06
C ILE A 581 -3.45 -9.78 -0.76
N ASN A 582 -2.61 -10.79 -0.53
CA ASN A 582 -1.77 -10.91 0.65
C ASN A 582 -0.53 -11.75 0.32
N SER A 583 0.57 -11.49 0.99
CA SER A 583 1.82 -12.25 0.86
C SER A 583 2.31 -12.78 2.20
N ASP A 584 2.78 -14.01 2.21
CA ASP A 584 3.63 -14.53 3.29
C ASP A 584 4.98 -13.83 3.27
N ARG A 585 5.68 -13.90 4.42
CA ARG A 585 7.02 -13.33 4.62
C ARG A 585 7.12 -11.94 4.01
N GLN A 586 6.09 -11.12 4.20
CA GLN A 586 6.05 -9.80 3.58
C GLN A 586 7.07 -8.89 4.24
N LEU A 587 7.87 -8.21 3.43
CA LEU A 587 9.11 -7.53 3.86
C LEU A 587 8.85 -6.41 4.86
N TRP A 588 7.78 -5.64 4.66
CA TRP A 588 7.40 -4.59 5.59
C TRP A 588 6.99 -5.16 6.94
N SER A 589 6.13 -6.18 6.94
CA SER A 589 5.59 -6.76 8.17
C SER A 589 6.66 -7.47 8.98
N LEU A 590 7.57 -8.21 8.35
CA LEU A 590 8.71 -8.81 9.06
C LEU A 590 9.66 -7.73 9.60
N ALA A 591 9.89 -6.66 8.83
CA ALA A 591 10.72 -5.54 9.28
C ALA A 591 10.05 -4.78 10.45
N GLY A 592 8.73 -4.64 10.41
CA GLY A 592 7.90 -4.06 11.46
C GLY A 592 7.92 -4.88 12.74
N ASN A 593 7.87 -6.21 12.64
CA ASN A 593 8.00 -7.11 13.80
C ASN A 593 9.36 -6.89 14.51
N LEU A 594 10.45 -6.87 13.73
CA LEU A 594 11.78 -6.57 14.24
C LEU A 594 11.87 -5.15 14.83
N ALA A 595 11.17 -4.18 14.25
CA ALA A 595 11.15 -2.80 14.75
C ALA A 595 10.54 -2.66 16.14
N LEU A 596 9.64 -3.55 16.57
CA LEU A 596 9.18 -3.56 17.96
C LEU A 596 10.35 -3.79 18.94
N THR A 597 11.33 -4.61 18.55
CA THR A 597 12.55 -4.79 19.35
C THR A 597 13.43 -3.54 19.25
N TYR A 598 13.79 -3.11 18.04
CA TYR A 598 14.80 -2.07 17.86
C TYR A 598 14.29 -0.65 18.17
N ARG A 599 13.10 -0.28 17.70
CA ARG A 599 12.56 1.09 17.78
C ARG A 599 11.75 1.35 19.05
N VAL A 600 11.09 0.34 19.59
CA VAL A 600 10.22 0.46 20.77
C VAL A 600 10.94 -0.03 22.03
N ILE A 601 11.20 -1.34 22.16
CA ILE A 601 11.77 -1.94 23.37
C ILE A 601 13.17 -1.41 23.68
N TYR A 602 14.06 -1.35 22.69
CA TYR A 602 15.40 -0.76 22.86
C TYR A 602 15.42 0.74 22.59
N GLY A 603 14.42 1.29 21.90
CA GLY A 603 14.34 2.72 21.64
C GLY A 603 15.51 3.27 20.83
N MET A 604 16.06 2.50 19.88
CA MET A 604 17.24 2.90 19.13
C MET A 604 16.95 4.09 18.23
N ARG A 605 17.71 5.18 18.42
CA ARG A 605 17.76 6.34 17.53
C ARG A 605 19.17 6.49 17.02
N LEU A 606 19.33 6.37 15.71
CA LEU A 606 20.59 6.57 15.04
C LEU A 606 20.66 8.03 14.58
N SER A 607 21.78 8.71 14.85
CA SER A 607 22.13 10.04 14.32
C SER A 607 23.39 9.95 13.45
N ALA A 608 23.77 11.07 12.82
CA ALA A 608 24.98 11.14 12.01
C ALA A 608 26.27 10.91 12.84
N ASP A 609 26.21 11.15 14.15
CA ASP A 609 27.36 11.17 15.05
C ASP A 609 27.21 10.26 16.29
N SER A 610 26.06 9.61 16.49
CA SER A 610 25.82 8.77 17.67
C SER A 610 24.72 7.72 17.46
N ILE A 611 24.64 6.77 18.40
CA ILE A 611 23.46 5.92 18.64
C ILE A 611 22.95 6.21 20.04
N SER A 612 21.65 6.51 20.19
CA SER A 612 21.01 6.68 21.48
C SER A 612 19.90 5.66 21.73
N PHE A 613 19.65 5.39 23.01
CA PHE A 613 18.63 4.45 23.48
C PHE A 613 17.57 5.21 24.30
N HIS A 614 16.32 5.10 23.85
CA HIS A 614 15.11 5.68 24.42
C HIS A 614 14.06 4.58 24.64
N PRO A 615 14.39 3.53 25.42
CA PRO A 615 13.55 2.35 25.54
C PRO A 615 12.20 2.69 26.16
N PHE A 616 11.14 2.12 25.59
CA PHE A 616 9.80 2.10 26.19
C PHE A 616 9.38 0.65 26.36
N ILE A 617 9.26 0.22 27.61
CA ILE A 617 8.95 -1.17 27.96
C ILE A 617 7.73 -1.15 28.87
N PRO A 618 6.55 -1.61 28.40
CA PRO A 618 5.39 -1.76 29.26
C PRO A 618 5.68 -2.68 30.46
N GLU A 619 4.97 -2.47 31.56
CA GLU A 619 5.16 -3.26 32.79
C GLU A 619 4.90 -4.76 32.54
N GLU A 620 3.95 -5.07 31.66
CA GLU A 620 3.61 -6.40 31.19
C GLU A 620 4.78 -7.09 30.50
N TYR A 621 5.77 -6.34 29.99
CA TYR A 621 6.99 -6.86 29.36
C TYR A 621 8.22 -6.76 30.27
N SER A 622 8.04 -6.50 31.58
CA SER A 622 9.13 -6.35 32.55
C SER A 622 10.10 -7.53 32.60
N GLY A 623 11.32 -7.27 33.08
CA GLY A 623 12.37 -8.27 33.26
C GLY A 623 13.67 -7.90 32.55
N SER A 624 14.58 -8.88 32.45
CA SER A 624 15.89 -8.70 31.81
C SER A 624 15.86 -9.20 30.38
N ARG A 625 16.30 -8.35 29.44
CA ARG A 625 16.44 -8.68 28.02
C ARG A 625 17.82 -8.31 27.49
N ASN A 626 18.30 -9.05 26.50
CA ASN A 626 19.64 -8.88 25.94
C ASN A 626 19.61 -8.94 24.42
N LEU A 627 20.37 -8.04 23.79
CA LEU A 627 20.57 -8.00 22.36
C LEU A 627 22.06 -8.05 22.09
N LYS A 628 22.53 -9.15 21.51
CA LYS A 628 23.93 -9.40 21.20
C LYS A 628 24.20 -9.20 19.72
N ASN A 629 25.48 -9.04 19.37
CA ASN A 629 25.94 -8.96 17.98
C ASN A 629 25.29 -7.81 17.18
N LEU A 630 24.96 -6.70 17.86
CA LEU A 630 24.45 -5.50 17.22
C LEU A 630 25.63 -4.74 16.61
N LYS A 631 25.75 -4.75 15.28
CA LYS A 631 26.78 -3.98 14.57
C LYS A 631 26.35 -2.53 14.45
N TYR A 632 27.22 -1.61 14.85
CA TYR A 632 27.04 -0.18 14.66
C TYR A 632 28.39 0.44 14.28
N ARG A 633 28.52 0.85 13.02
CA ARG A 633 29.79 1.30 12.44
C ARG A 633 30.92 0.30 12.73
N ASN A 634 31.99 0.75 13.39
CA ASN A 634 33.16 -0.05 13.75
C ASN A 634 33.02 -0.76 15.11
N ALA A 635 31.85 -0.70 15.74
CA ALA A 635 31.56 -1.34 17.03
C ALA A 635 30.61 -2.53 16.88
N THR A 636 30.79 -3.50 17.77
CA THR A 636 29.84 -4.59 18.03
C THR A 636 29.33 -4.43 19.46
N LEU A 637 28.02 -4.27 19.61
CA LEU A 637 27.38 -3.97 20.88
C LEU A 637 26.62 -5.19 21.41
N GLU A 638 26.79 -5.46 22.70
CA GLU A 638 25.83 -6.19 23.53
C GLU A 638 25.04 -5.18 24.37
N VAL A 639 23.72 -5.12 24.19
CA VAL A 639 22.86 -4.20 24.92
C VAL A 639 21.92 -4.99 25.82
N LYS A 640 22.17 -4.90 27.13
CA LYS A 640 21.33 -5.49 28.17
C LYS A 640 20.40 -4.41 28.75
N ILE A 641 19.10 -4.69 28.82
CA ILE A 641 18.14 -3.84 29.53
C ILE A 641 17.52 -4.62 30.69
N GLU A 642 17.45 -3.99 31.86
CA GLU A 642 16.81 -4.53 33.07
C GLU A 642 15.65 -3.61 33.51
N GLY A 643 14.49 -4.21 33.80
CA GLY A 643 13.32 -3.50 34.30
C GLY A 643 12.30 -3.14 33.21
N PHE A 644 11.42 -2.19 33.54
CA PHE A 644 10.37 -1.66 32.68
C PHE A 644 10.23 -0.13 32.85
N GLY A 645 9.45 0.52 32.00
CA GLY A 645 9.18 1.95 32.10
C GLY A 645 9.42 2.71 30.80
N GLY A 646 9.11 4.02 30.83
CA GLY A 646 9.40 4.97 29.75
C GLY A 646 10.68 5.79 29.98
N GLY A 647 11.47 5.47 31.00
CA GLY A 647 12.68 6.24 31.36
C GLY A 647 13.83 5.37 31.85
N ILE A 648 15.04 5.94 31.80
CA ILE A 648 16.28 5.26 32.20
C ILE A 648 16.72 5.76 33.58
N LYS A 649 17.01 4.82 34.49
CA LYS A 649 17.58 5.10 35.82
C LYS A 649 19.10 5.22 35.79
N SER A 650 19.78 4.31 35.10
CA SER A 650 21.24 4.33 34.99
C SER A 650 21.73 3.58 33.75
N VAL A 651 22.90 4.00 33.25
CA VAL A 651 23.59 3.36 32.12
C VAL A 651 25.01 3.00 32.54
N SER A 652 25.52 1.87 32.05
CA SER A 652 26.95 1.54 32.12
C SER A 652 27.49 1.09 30.76
N LEU A 653 28.77 1.38 30.54
CA LEU A 653 29.57 0.94 29.40
C LEU A 653 30.74 0.11 29.94
N ASP A 654 30.81 -1.15 29.52
CA ASP A 654 31.83 -2.10 29.95
C ASP A 654 31.94 -2.21 31.49
N GLY A 655 30.79 -2.19 32.16
CA GLY A 655 30.65 -2.28 33.62
C GLY A 655 30.95 -0.98 34.38
N ARG A 656 31.33 0.10 33.69
CA ARG A 656 31.59 1.41 34.30
C ARG A 656 30.37 2.33 34.12
N PRO A 657 29.95 3.10 35.14
CA PRO A 657 28.89 4.08 34.99
C PRO A 657 29.13 5.00 33.80
N TYR A 658 28.09 5.23 33.00
CA TYR A 658 28.14 6.08 31.82
C TYR A 658 27.03 7.15 31.92
N PRO A 659 27.33 8.43 31.66
CA PRO A 659 26.45 9.53 32.05
C PRO A 659 25.23 9.76 31.14
N LYS A 660 25.19 9.10 29.97
CA LYS A 660 24.15 9.30 28.95
C LYS A 660 23.71 7.96 28.38
N SER A 661 22.51 7.89 27.78
CA SER A 661 22.09 6.75 26.96
C SER A 661 22.46 6.92 25.48
N SER A 662 23.41 7.82 25.18
CA SER A 662 23.88 8.14 23.82
C SER A 662 25.37 7.84 23.71
N PHE A 663 25.74 7.04 22.71
CA PHE A 663 27.10 6.56 22.49
C PHE A 663 27.66 7.13 21.19
N PRO A 664 28.90 7.66 21.20
CA PRO A 664 29.47 8.33 20.04
C PRO A 664 29.74 7.34 18.90
N SER A 665 29.59 7.81 17.68
CA SER A 665 29.89 7.06 16.46
C SER A 665 31.35 6.67 16.28
N SER A 666 32.25 7.28 17.06
CA SER A 666 33.66 6.92 17.13
C SER A 666 33.94 5.69 17.98
N LEU A 667 32.92 5.07 18.59
CA LEU A 667 33.07 3.83 19.34
C LEU A 667 33.53 2.70 18.40
N THR A 668 34.51 1.90 18.84
CA THR A 668 35.13 0.84 18.03
C THR A 668 35.39 -0.41 18.86
N GLY A 669 35.25 -1.59 18.26
CA GLY A 669 35.49 -2.86 18.96
C GLY A 669 34.23 -3.38 19.66
N SER A 670 34.41 -4.31 20.61
CA SER A 670 33.28 -4.96 21.29
C SER A 670 32.97 -4.27 22.61
N HIS A 671 31.71 -3.88 22.81
CA HIS A 671 31.27 -3.19 24.01
C HIS A 671 29.99 -3.78 24.59
N LYS A 672 29.89 -3.73 25.92
CA LYS A 672 28.67 -4.07 26.64
C LYS A 672 28.03 -2.83 27.23
N ILE A 673 26.81 -2.56 26.81
CA ILE A 673 25.96 -1.49 27.33
C ILE A 673 24.93 -2.15 28.25
N THR A 674 24.82 -1.66 29.49
CA THR A 674 23.74 -2.07 30.40
C THR A 674 22.89 -0.86 30.74
N ILE A 675 21.58 -0.97 30.51
CA ILE A 675 20.59 0.05 30.81
C ILE A 675 19.66 -0.50 31.90
N VAL A 676 19.52 0.24 32.99
CA VAL A 676 18.54 -0.06 34.04
C VAL A 676 17.41 0.95 33.89
N MET A 677 16.19 0.44 33.73
CA MET A 677 14.99 1.26 33.59
C MET A 677 14.60 1.90 34.93
N ASN A 678 13.71 2.88 34.89
CA ASN A 678 13.20 3.59 36.06
C ASN A 678 12.06 2.87 36.79
N ASP A 679 11.57 1.74 36.26
CA ASP A 679 10.43 0.98 36.78
C ASP A 679 9.17 1.86 36.94
N SER A 680 8.97 2.77 35.99
CA SER A 680 7.84 3.71 35.97
C SER A 680 7.35 3.96 34.55
N ILE A 681 6.06 3.73 34.35
CA ILE A 681 5.31 4.07 33.15
C ILE A 681 4.73 5.48 33.32
N PRO A 682 4.87 6.38 32.33
CA PRO A 682 4.16 7.66 32.33
C PRO A 682 2.64 7.49 32.49
N GLU A 683 1.95 8.51 32.99
CA GLU A 683 0.49 8.50 33.17
C GLU A 683 -0.25 7.93 31.95
N GLU A 684 -1.24 7.06 32.18
CA GLU A 684 -1.91 6.32 31.10
C GLU A 684 -2.58 7.28 30.10
N GLY A 685 -2.02 7.34 28.89
CA GLY A 685 -2.64 8.03 27.76
C GLY A 685 -3.95 7.38 27.33
N LYS A 686 -4.74 8.11 26.54
CA LYS A 686 -5.99 7.58 25.96
C LYS A 686 -5.72 6.78 24.70
N LEU A 687 -6.62 5.85 24.39
CA LEU A 687 -6.67 5.12 23.13
C LEU A 687 -8.09 5.28 22.57
N ASN A 688 -8.23 5.88 21.39
CA ASN A 688 -9.53 6.11 20.76
C ASN A 688 -10.03 4.83 20.06
N MET A 689 -10.47 3.86 20.87
CA MET A 689 -11.05 2.63 20.35
C MET A 689 -12.39 2.89 19.68
N GLN A 690 -12.52 2.48 18.43
CA GLN A 690 -13.72 2.59 17.61
C GLN A 690 -14.06 1.24 16.97
N GLU A 691 -15.35 1.00 16.76
CA GLU A 691 -15.78 -0.04 15.85
C GLU A 691 -15.41 0.34 14.41
N VAL A 692 -15.18 -0.66 13.57
CA VAL A 692 -15.07 -0.44 12.12
C VAL A 692 -16.35 0.22 11.64
N ALA A 693 -16.22 1.39 11.01
CA ALA A 693 -17.34 2.17 10.52
C ALA A 693 -17.08 2.56 9.07
N PHE A 694 -18.14 2.56 8.27
CA PHE A 694 -18.11 2.96 6.87
C PHE A 694 -18.75 4.34 6.73
N ALA A 695 -18.13 5.20 5.93
CA ALA A 695 -18.74 6.47 5.52
C ALA A 695 -19.99 6.22 4.67
N PRO A 696 -20.91 7.20 4.56
CA PRO A 696 -21.94 7.17 3.54
C PRO A 696 -21.36 7.13 2.12
N GLU A 697 -22.13 6.57 1.18
CA GLU A 697 -21.80 6.60 -0.23
C GLU A 697 -21.71 8.03 -0.77
N THR A 698 -20.76 8.27 -1.68
CA THR A 698 -20.52 9.61 -2.23
C THR A 698 -21.70 10.02 -3.11
N PRO A 699 -22.37 11.17 -2.85
CA PRO A 699 -23.49 11.60 -3.65
C PRO A 699 -23.06 12.04 -5.06
N VAL A 700 -23.95 11.86 -6.03
CA VAL A 700 -23.78 12.30 -7.42
C VAL A 700 -24.49 13.64 -7.60
N LEU A 701 -23.70 14.71 -7.71
CA LEU A 701 -24.17 16.07 -7.94
C LEU A 701 -24.38 16.34 -9.44
N LYS A 702 -25.46 17.04 -9.77
CA LYS A 702 -25.76 17.55 -11.11
C LYS A 702 -26.31 18.98 -11.04
N TYR A 703 -26.15 19.72 -12.13
CA TYR A 703 -26.78 21.03 -12.33
C TYR A 703 -27.79 20.92 -13.46
N ASP A 704 -29.03 21.35 -13.23
CA ASP A 704 -30.13 21.27 -14.22
C ASP A 704 -30.32 22.55 -15.05
N GLY A 705 -29.49 23.57 -14.80
CA GLY A 705 -29.60 24.90 -15.43
C GLY A 705 -30.17 25.97 -14.51
N MET A 706 -30.78 25.59 -13.37
CA MET A 706 -31.29 26.52 -12.35
C MET A 706 -30.74 26.19 -10.97
N LYS A 707 -30.75 24.90 -10.60
CA LYS A 707 -30.37 24.43 -9.27
C LYS A 707 -29.44 23.22 -9.35
N LEU A 708 -28.73 23.02 -8.25
CA LEU A 708 -28.01 21.78 -7.99
C LEU A 708 -28.98 20.73 -7.47
N ILE A 709 -28.84 19.50 -7.93
CA ILE A 709 -29.60 18.34 -7.48
C ILE A 709 -28.67 17.15 -7.25
N TRP A 710 -28.97 16.33 -6.25
CA TRP A 710 -28.21 15.12 -5.95
C TRP A 710 -29.11 13.96 -5.51
N ASN A 711 -28.60 12.73 -5.62
CA ASN A 711 -29.34 11.55 -5.19
C ASN A 711 -29.39 11.45 -3.66
N LYS A 712 -30.46 10.81 -3.15
CA LYS A 712 -30.50 10.36 -1.77
C LYS A 712 -29.42 9.30 -1.55
N THR A 713 -28.74 9.38 -0.41
CA THR A 713 -27.70 8.45 0.05
C THR A 713 -28.29 7.66 1.20
N GLU A 714 -28.15 6.35 1.20
CA GLU A 714 -28.65 5.51 2.29
C GLU A 714 -27.96 5.87 3.62
N GLY A 715 -28.75 5.98 4.69
CA GLY A 715 -28.24 6.35 6.02
C GLY A 715 -27.88 7.82 6.25
N ALA A 716 -27.82 8.65 5.20
CA ALA A 716 -27.55 10.08 5.32
C ALA A 716 -28.73 10.85 5.94
N LEU A 717 -28.43 11.74 6.90
CA LEU A 717 -29.41 12.62 7.54
C LEU A 717 -29.44 14.02 6.91
N ASN A 718 -28.28 14.53 6.52
CA ASN A 718 -28.12 15.85 5.92
C ASN A 718 -27.02 15.85 4.86
N TYR A 719 -27.00 16.91 4.08
CA TYR A 719 -26.06 17.17 3.00
C TYR A 719 -25.42 18.53 3.20
N GLU A 720 -24.12 18.59 3.00
CA GLU A 720 -23.33 19.82 3.07
C GLU A 720 -22.90 20.24 1.67
N VAL A 721 -23.25 21.46 1.27
CA VAL A 721 -22.90 22.04 -0.03
C VAL A 721 -21.64 22.87 0.12
N TYR A 722 -20.66 22.57 -0.72
CA TYR A 722 -19.39 23.27 -0.80
C TYR A 722 -19.37 24.11 -2.08
N LYS A 723 -19.08 25.40 -1.93
CA LYS A 723 -18.90 26.36 -3.03
C LYS A 723 -17.47 26.85 -3.04
N ASN A 724 -16.78 26.65 -4.16
CA ASN A 724 -15.38 27.04 -4.35
C ASN A 724 -14.47 26.53 -3.21
N GLY A 725 -14.65 25.26 -2.82
CA GLY A 725 -13.86 24.58 -1.78
C GLY A 725 -14.22 24.94 -0.33
N LYS A 726 -15.29 25.70 -0.09
CA LYS A 726 -15.75 26.07 1.25
C LYS A 726 -17.18 25.61 1.49
N MET A 727 -17.44 25.01 2.65
CA MET A 727 -18.80 24.68 3.07
C MET A 727 -19.62 25.96 3.21
N GLU A 728 -20.75 26.05 2.51
CA GLU A 728 -21.63 27.22 2.47
C GLU A 728 -22.98 26.93 3.15
N PHE A 729 -23.48 25.70 3.03
CA PHE A 729 -24.84 25.36 3.43
C PHE A 729 -24.97 23.90 3.88
N SER A 730 -25.90 23.62 4.80
CA SER A 730 -26.26 22.27 5.22
C SER A 730 -27.78 22.10 5.29
N SER A 731 -28.31 21.01 4.72
CA SER A 731 -29.76 20.72 4.71
C SER A 731 -30.06 19.25 4.45
N SER A 732 -31.25 18.79 4.84
CA SER A 732 -31.80 17.48 4.45
C SER A 732 -32.41 17.48 3.04
N ASN A 733 -32.54 18.66 2.40
CA ASN A 733 -33.03 18.76 1.04
C ASN A 733 -32.02 18.15 0.05
N LEU A 734 -32.52 17.72 -1.11
CA LEU A 734 -31.72 17.12 -2.19
C LEU A 734 -31.42 18.11 -3.32
N SER A 735 -31.54 19.41 -3.03
CA SER A 735 -31.31 20.47 -3.99
C SER A 735 -30.86 21.78 -3.34
N TYR A 736 -30.14 22.58 -4.10
CA TYR A 736 -29.66 23.91 -3.70
C TYR A 736 -29.79 24.89 -4.88
N GLU A 737 -30.43 26.04 -4.64
CA GLU A 737 -30.59 27.10 -5.64
C GLU A 737 -29.26 27.83 -5.85
N VAL A 738 -28.86 28.03 -7.10
CA VAL A 738 -27.57 28.65 -7.43
C VAL A 738 -27.74 30.13 -7.69
N ASP A 739 -26.97 30.95 -6.98
CA ASP A 739 -26.76 32.35 -7.35
C ASP A 739 -25.67 32.47 -8.41
N ASN A 740 -26.06 32.86 -9.63
CA ASN A 740 -25.20 32.96 -10.81
C ASN A 740 -24.47 34.32 -10.93
N SER A 741 -24.15 34.95 -9.79
CA SER A 741 -23.56 36.29 -9.73
C SER A 741 -22.05 36.36 -10.00
N ALA A 742 -21.34 35.23 -10.03
CA ALA A 742 -19.89 35.15 -10.26
C ALA A 742 -19.56 34.55 -11.64
N PRO A 743 -18.42 34.90 -12.27
CA PRO A 743 -18.03 34.40 -13.59
C PRO A 743 -17.78 32.89 -13.61
N PHE A 744 -17.39 32.32 -12.46
CA PHE A 744 -17.19 30.90 -12.29
C PHE A 744 -17.53 30.46 -10.86
N LEU A 745 -18.23 29.34 -10.77
CA LEU A 745 -18.60 28.69 -9.52
C LEU A 745 -18.32 27.19 -9.65
N GLU A 746 -17.77 26.60 -8.61
CA GLU A 746 -17.57 25.15 -8.52
C GLU A 746 -18.25 24.63 -7.26
N PHE A 747 -19.13 23.64 -7.43
CA PHE A 747 -19.90 23.07 -6.33
C PHE A 747 -19.62 21.59 -6.13
N GLN A 748 -19.65 21.17 -4.87
CA GLN A 748 -19.60 19.77 -4.45
C GLN A 748 -20.58 19.54 -3.30
N VAL A 749 -20.97 18.28 -3.07
CA VAL A 749 -21.84 17.89 -1.96
C VAL A 749 -21.25 16.72 -1.19
N ASN A 750 -21.33 16.78 0.14
CA ASN A 750 -21.02 15.72 1.10
C ASN A 750 -22.34 15.20 1.71
N ALA A 751 -22.46 13.88 1.92
CA ALA A 751 -23.55 13.26 2.67
C ALA A 751 -23.08 12.90 4.09
N VAL A 752 -23.82 13.32 5.11
CA VAL A 752 -23.46 13.10 6.53
C VAL A 752 -24.49 12.21 7.20
N ASP A 753 -24.02 11.17 7.91
CA ASP A 753 -24.88 10.22 8.61
C ASP A 753 -25.26 10.67 10.04
N LYS A 754 -26.04 9.83 10.72
CA LYS A 754 -26.47 10.06 12.12
C LYS A 754 -25.34 10.08 13.15
N LYS A 755 -24.17 9.52 12.82
CA LYS A 755 -22.97 9.51 13.67
C LYS A 755 -22.05 10.70 13.35
N GLY A 756 -22.40 11.52 12.37
CA GLY A 756 -21.57 12.63 11.89
C GLY A 756 -20.42 12.20 10.99
N LEU A 757 -20.45 10.98 10.43
CA LEU A 757 -19.51 10.53 9.41
C LEU A 757 -19.95 11.10 8.05
N GLY A 758 -19.04 11.81 7.39
CA GLY A 758 -19.23 12.34 6.05
C GLY A 758 -18.74 11.37 4.98
N SER A 759 -19.39 11.37 3.83
CA SER A 759 -18.85 10.78 2.61
C SER A 759 -17.66 11.59 2.09
N PHE A 760 -17.05 11.14 1.00
CA PHE A 760 -16.31 12.09 0.17
C PHE A 760 -17.24 13.14 -0.42
N LEU A 761 -16.66 14.26 -0.84
CA LEU A 761 -17.32 15.24 -1.70
C LEU A 761 -17.56 14.63 -3.08
N SER A 762 -18.71 14.94 -3.66
CA SER A 762 -19.07 14.59 -5.03
C SER A 762 -18.05 15.07 -6.07
N SER A 763 -18.12 14.56 -7.30
CA SER A 763 -17.38 15.18 -8.40
C SER A 763 -17.74 16.67 -8.51
N PRO A 764 -16.77 17.57 -8.70
CA PRO A 764 -17.05 19.00 -8.83
C PRO A 764 -17.93 19.29 -10.06
N VAL A 765 -18.98 20.08 -9.86
CA VAL A 765 -19.81 20.66 -10.92
C VAL A 765 -19.45 22.13 -11.06
N SER A 766 -18.85 22.47 -12.20
CA SER A 766 -18.49 23.85 -12.55
C SER A 766 -19.61 24.53 -13.34
N ILE A 767 -19.93 25.77 -12.96
CA ILE A 767 -20.92 26.63 -13.59
C ILE A 767 -20.22 27.91 -14.00
N SER A 768 -20.39 28.30 -15.26
CA SER A 768 -19.80 29.51 -15.87
C SER A 768 -20.89 30.43 -16.43
N PRO A 769 -21.58 31.20 -15.57
CA PRO A 769 -22.62 32.13 -16.03
C PRO A 769 -21.98 33.21 -16.92
N GLY A 770 -22.43 33.33 -18.17
CA GLY A 770 -22.00 34.42 -19.06
C GLY A 770 -20.81 34.13 -20.00
N GLY A 771 -20.32 32.88 -20.10
CA GLY A 771 -19.33 32.52 -21.13
C GLY A 771 -17.86 32.81 -20.76
N SER A 772 -17.47 32.52 -19.52
CA SER A 772 -16.10 32.69 -18.98
C SER A 772 -15.08 31.63 -19.44
N ILE A 773 -15.39 30.86 -20.49
CA ILE A 773 -14.57 29.76 -20.99
C ILE A 773 -14.11 30.08 -22.41
N TYR A 774 -12.80 30.17 -22.60
CA TYR A 774 -12.14 30.43 -23.88
C TYR A 774 -11.36 29.19 -24.28
N THR A 775 -11.59 28.67 -25.48
CA THR A 775 -10.92 27.45 -25.99
C THR A 775 -10.12 27.81 -27.23
N PHE A 776 -8.88 27.32 -27.28
CA PHE A 776 -7.98 27.52 -28.41
C PHE A 776 -7.53 26.14 -28.91
N GLU A 777 -7.73 25.87 -30.20
CA GLU A 777 -7.50 24.56 -30.79
C GLU A 777 -6.00 24.30 -31.01
N ALA A 778 -5.52 23.12 -30.65
CA ALA A 778 -4.10 22.78 -30.74
C ALA A 778 -3.60 22.78 -32.19
N GLU A 779 -4.45 22.47 -33.17
CA GLU A 779 -4.08 22.56 -34.58
C GLU A 779 -3.88 23.99 -35.10
N GLU A 780 -4.06 25.02 -34.28
CA GLU A 780 -3.70 26.42 -34.59
C GLU A 780 -2.32 26.80 -34.04
N ALA A 781 -1.74 25.98 -33.16
CA ALA A 781 -0.47 26.27 -32.49
C ALA A 781 0.74 26.39 -33.44
N ILE A 782 1.70 27.24 -33.12
CA ILE A 782 3.01 27.24 -33.77
C ILE A 782 3.84 26.14 -33.10
N SER A 783 4.45 25.23 -33.88
CA SER A 783 5.39 24.24 -33.34
C SER A 783 6.75 24.40 -33.99
N GLU A 784 7.80 24.41 -33.18
CA GLU A 784 9.17 24.65 -33.63
C GLU A 784 9.98 23.35 -33.66
N GLY A 785 10.65 23.06 -34.79
CA GLY A 785 11.58 21.94 -34.96
C GLY A 785 11.48 21.20 -36.31
N GLU A 786 12.54 20.46 -36.69
CA GLU A 786 12.62 19.70 -37.96
C GLU A 786 11.53 18.62 -38.12
N ASN A 787 10.90 18.18 -37.02
CA ASN A 787 9.86 17.16 -36.97
C ASN A 787 8.52 17.69 -36.40
N GLY A 788 8.30 19.01 -36.45
CA GLY A 788 7.13 19.69 -35.87
C GLY A 788 5.95 19.87 -36.84
N LYS A 789 4.74 19.70 -36.28
CA LYS A 789 3.37 19.83 -36.81
C LYS A 789 3.01 19.07 -38.11
N ASP A 790 2.62 17.80 -37.96
CA ASP A 790 1.60 17.14 -38.78
C ASP A 790 0.30 17.08 -37.97
N ILE A 791 -0.81 17.61 -38.52
CA ILE A 791 -2.15 17.54 -37.90
C ILE A 791 -2.74 16.17 -38.21
N GLU A 792 -3.04 15.39 -37.17
CA GLU A 792 -3.63 14.06 -37.32
C GLU A 792 -5.11 14.06 -36.93
N ASN A 793 -5.88 13.16 -37.54
CA ASN A 793 -7.32 13.00 -37.29
C ASN A 793 -7.76 11.53 -37.32
N ARG A 794 -6.82 10.59 -37.07
CA ARG A 794 -7.07 9.14 -37.15
C ARG A 794 -8.02 8.62 -36.07
N TYR A 795 -8.04 9.25 -34.89
CA TYR A 795 -8.93 8.87 -33.78
C TYR A 795 -10.07 9.87 -33.64
N SER A 796 -11.27 9.42 -33.30
CA SER A 796 -12.43 10.30 -33.12
C SER A 796 -12.46 10.97 -31.75
N GLY A 797 -13.32 11.99 -31.58
CA GLY A 797 -13.59 12.65 -30.30
C GLY A 797 -12.82 13.97 -30.06
N PHE A 798 -11.87 14.32 -30.93
CA PHE A 798 -11.25 15.65 -30.97
C PHE A 798 -12.24 16.73 -31.49
N LYS A 799 -11.92 18.00 -31.30
CA LYS A 799 -12.66 19.16 -31.82
C LYS A 799 -11.87 19.82 -32.96
N GLY A 800 -12.53 20.64 -33.77
CA GLY A 800 -11.86 21.28 -34.90
C GLY A 800 -11.47 20.31 -36.01
N ARG A 801 -10.28 20.48 -36.58
CA ARG A 801 -9.78 19.76 -37.78
C ARG A 801 -8.89 18.55 -37.45
N GLY A 802 -8.37 18.45 -36.24
CA GLY A 802 -7.48 17.38 -35.83
C GLY A 802 -6.87 17.62 -34.45
N TYR A 803 -5.73 16.98 -34.18
CA TYR A 803 -4.97 17.16 -32.95
C TYR A 803 -3.47 17.09 -33.24
N LEU A 804 -2.66 17.48 -32.25
CA LEU A 804 -1.19 17.37 -32.29
C LEU A 804 -0.69 16.13 -31.54
N VAL A 805 0.31 15.45 -32.10
CA VAL A 805 0.99 14.33 -31.43
C VAL A 805 2.20 14.85 -30.66
N LEU A 806 2.16 14.77 -29.34
CA LEU A 806 3.29 15.11 -28.47
C LEU A 806 4.14 13.86 -28.22
N GLU A 807 5.44 13.92 -28.49
CA GLU A 807 6.40 12.87 -28.17
C GLU A 807 7.72 13.48 -27.67
N LYS A 808 8.71 12.65 -27.34
CA LYS A 808 10.04 13.14 -26.91
C LYS A 808 10.79 13.88 -28.02
N ASN A 809 10.54 13.53 -29.29
CA ASN A 809 11.22 14.03 -30.49
C ASN A 809 10.28 14.71 -31.50
N LYS A 810 8.96 14.70 -31.26
CA LYS A 810 7.92 15.34 -32.10
C LYS A 810 7.10 16.33 -31.27
N ASN A 811 6.85 17.53 -31.83
CA ASN A 811 6.13 18.62 -31.16
C ASN A 811 6.64 18.86 -29.72
N ARG A 812 7.97 18.98 -29.58
CA ARG A 812 8.63 19.23 -28.29
C ARG A 812 8.28 20.59 -27.71
N GLU A 813 7.99 21.56 -28.58
CA GLU A 813 7.53 22.89 -28.21
C GLU A 813 6.29 23.25 -29.04
N VAL A 814 5.23 23.66 -28.36
CA VAL A 814 3.93 24.01 -28.95
C VAL A 814 3.45 25.32 -28.32
N SER A 815 3.33 26.36 -29.14
CA SER A 815 2.95 27.71 -28.73
C SER A 815 1.59 28.11 -29.28
N LEU A 816 0.65 28.43 -28.40
CA LEU A 816 -0.70 28.88 -28.69
C LEU A 816 -0.82 30.37 -28.38
N ILE A 817 -1.47 31.11 -29.26
CA ILE A 817 -1.80 32.52 -29.03
C ILE A 817 -3.19 32.57 -28.41
N ALA A 818 -3.27 33.04 -27.16
CA ALA A 818 -4.54 33.25 -26.48
C ALA A 818 -4.86 34.74 -26.40
N ASP A 819 -6.00 35.14 -26.97
CA ASP A 819 -6.56 36.46 -26.78
C ASP A 819 -7.43 36.46 -25.52
N VAL A 820 -6.90 37.07 -24.46
CA VAL A 820 -7.55 37.20 -23.15
C VAL A 820 -8.44 38.44 -23.15
N PRO A 821 -9.77 38.30 -23.04
CA PRO A 821 -10.70 39.42 -23.24
C PRO A 821 -10.79 40.37 -22.04
N GLU A 822 -10.48 39.89 -20.84
CA GLU A 822 -10.53 40.65 -19.60
C GLU A 822 -9.43 40.19 -18.63
N GLU A 823 -8.96 41.13 -17.82
CA GLU A 823 -7.97 40.84 -16.78
C GLU A 823 -8.60 40.04 -15.65
N GLY A 824 -7.90 39.02 -15.13
CA GLY A 824 -8.39 38.24 -14.01
C GLY A 824 -7.53 37.03 -13.66
N LEU A 825 -8.03 36.22 -12.72
CA LEU A 825 -7.44 34.92 -12.39
C LEU A 825 -8.04 33.84 -13.29
N TYR A 826 -7.21 33.18 -14.09
CA TYR A 826 -7.61 32.12 -14.99
C TYR A 826 -7.15 30.75 -14.51
N SER A 827 -7.98 29.73 -14.74
CA SER A 827 -7.57 28.33 -14.74
C SER A 827 -7.26 27.89 -16.16
N ILE A 828 -6.14 27.19 -16.34
CA ILE A 828 -5.65 26.72 -17.63
C ILE A 828 -5.53 25.20 -17.58
N ASP A 829 -6.22 24.51 -18.47
CA ASP A 829 -6.10 23.06 -18.67
C ASP A 829 -6.13 22.67 -20.15
N PHE A 830 -5.56 21.50 -20.44
CA PHE A 830 -5.39 21.02 -21.82
C PHE A 830 -6.22 19.77 -22.03
N ARG A 831 -7.00 19.74 -23.11
CA ARG A 831 -7.71 18.55 -23.55
C ARG A 831 -6.74 17.62 -24.27
N TYR A 832 -6.64 16.39 -23.79
CA TYR A 832 -5.65 15.43 -24.24
C TYR A 832 -6.20 14.00 -24.28
N SER A 833 -5.47 13.12 -24.97
CA SER A 833 -5.65 11.67 -24.93
C SER A 833 -4.29 10.98 -24.77
N ASN A 834 -4.21 9.92 -23.96
CA ASN A 834 -2.98 9.18 -23.73
C ASN A 834 -3.28 7.68 -23.66
N GLY A 835 -3.24 7.03 -24.82
CA GLY A 835 -3.46 5.60 -25.00
C GLY A 835 -2.20 4.74 -24.89
N ASN A 836 -1.10 5.26 -24.31
CA ASN A 836 0.20 4.58 -24.33
C ASN A 836 0.31 3.37 -23.40
N GLY A 837 -0.68 3.14 -22.52
CA GLY A 837 -0.72 2.01 -21.61
C GLY A 837 -1.91 2.04 -20.65
N PRO A 838 -2.09 0.99 -19.84
CA PRO A 838 -3.20 0.85 -18.89
C PRO A 838 -3.18 1.91 -17.78
N ILE A 839 -4.31 2.16 -17.12
CA ILE A 839 -4.41 3.20 -16.08
C ILE A 839 -3.67 2.81 -14.79
N ASN A 840 -3.58 1.52 -14.47
CA ASN A 840 -3.09 1.02 -13.19
C ASN A 840 -1.62 0.58 -13.20
N THR A 841 -0.92 0.65 -14.34
CA THR A 841 0.47 0.22 -14.44
C THR A 841 1.18 0.90 -15.63
N GLU A 842 2.40 0.46 -15.88
CA GLU A 842 3.42 1.12 -16.68
C GLU A 842 3.80 2.52 -16.16
N ASN A 843 4.62 3.24 -16.92
CA ASN A 843 5.35 4.44 -16.48
C ASN A 843 5.32 5.57 -17.53
N LYS A 844 4.24 5.65 -18.32
CA LYS A 844 4.16 6.41 -19.58
C LYS A 844 3.29 7.68 -19.45
N CYS A 845 3.24 8.28 -18.27
CA CYS A 845 2.60 9.59 -18.08
C CYS A 845 3.30 10.64 -18.95
N ALA A 846 2.55 11.43 -19.72
CA ALA A 846 3.13 12.53 -20.47
C ALA A 846 3.19 13.80 -19.61
N ILE A 847 4.31 14.52 -19.70
CA ILE A 847 4.59 15.70 -18.88
C ILE A 847 5.12 16.80 -19.79
N ARG A 848 4.59 18.01 -19.68
CA ARG A 848 5.10 19.20 -20.37
C ARG A 848 5.15 20.35 -19.40
N THR A 849 6.17 21.19 -19.48
CA THR A 849 6.21 22.46 -18.76
C THR A 849 5.40 23.52 -19.52
N LEU A 850 4.48 24.22 -18.83
CA LEU A 850 3.74 25.36 -19.35
C LEU A 850 4.47 26.67 -19.05
N LEU A 851 4.61 27.50 -20.08
CA LEU A 851 5.06 28.88 -19.99
C LEU A 851 3.99 29.85 -20.48
N ILE A 852 3.94 31.03 -19.88
CA ILE A 852 3.14 32.17 -20.34
C ILE A 852 4.08 33.34 -20.60
N ASP A 853 4.08 33.82 -21.84
CA ASP A 853 4.97 34.90 -22.32
C ASP A 853 6.44 34.64 -21.97
N GLY A 854 6.87 33.37 -22.10
CA GLY A 854 8.22 32.91 -21.78
C GLY A 854 8.49 32.65 -20.29
N ASN A 855 7.56 32.94 -19.39
CA ASN A 855 7.71 32.68 -17.96
C ASN A 855 7.10 31.34 -17.57
N ARG A 856 7.86 30.50 -16.87
CA ARG A 856 7.37 29.20 -16.38
C ARG A 856 6.21 29.38 -15.41
N LEU A 857 5.14 28.61 -15.61
CA LEU A 857 3.99 28.56 -14.73
C LEU A 857 3.90 27.25 -13.92
N GLY A 858 4.14 26.09 -14.55
CA GLY A 858 4.03 24.79 -13.88
C GLY A 858 4.04 23.62 -14.85
N ALA A 859 3.85 22.41 -14.33
CA ALA A 859 3.79 21.19 -15.14
C ALA A 859 2.35 20.82 -15.52
N VAL A 860 2.16 20.52 -16.80
CA VAL A 860 0.94 19.94 -17.38
C VAL A 860 1.13 18.43 -17.45
N ILE A 861 0.33 17.75 -16.66
CA ILE A 861 0.36 16.30 -16.48
C ILE A 861 -0.78 15.69 -17.30
N MET A 862 -0.41 14.76 -18.17
CA MET A 862 -1.30 14.04 -19.07
C MET A 862 -1.17 12.53 -18.83
N PRO A 863 -1.77 12.01 -17.74
CA PRO A 863 -1.67 10.61 -17.36
C PRO A 863 -2.26 9.65 -18.40
N GLN A 864 -1.83 8.39 -18.37
CA GLN A 864 -2.42 7.29 -19.14
C GLN A 864 -3.94 7.20 -18.89
N ARG A 865 -4.71 7.02 -19.96
CA ARG A 865 -6.19 6.93 -19.94
C ARG A 865 -6.73 5.55 -20.38
N GLY A 866 -5.85 4.60 -20.70
CA GLY A 866 -6.20 3.24 -21.08
C GLY A 866 -5.26 2.67 -22.13
N ASP A 867 -5.07 1.36 -22.14
CA ASP A 867 -4.17 0.71 -23.08
C ASP A 867 -4.74 0.74 -24.51
N ASN A 868 -4.05 1.43 -25.41
CA ASN A 868 -4.48 1.70 -26.79
C ASN A 868 -5.85 2.41 -26.90
N VAL A 869 -6.28 3.11 -25.85
CA VAL A 869 -7.55 3.87 -25.81
C VAL A 869 -7.28 5.33 -26.18
N TRP A 870 -7.19 5.62 -27.48
CA TRP A 870 -6.85 6.95 -27.97
C TRP A 870 -8.05 7.87 -28.22
N ASN A 871 -9.27 7.32 -28.25
CA ASN A 871 -10.52 8.06 -28.42
C ASN A 871 -11.14 8.53 -27.08
N ASP A 872 -10.52 8.23 -25.94
CA ASP A 872 -10.90 8.79 -24.65
C ASP A 872 -10.16 10.11 -24.40
N TRP A 873 -10.92 11.21 -24.38
CA TRP A 873 -10.39 12.56 -24.24
C TRP A 873 -10.79 13.16 -22.90
N GLY A 874 -9.80 13.62 -22.14
CA GLY A 874 -10.00 14.29 -20.86
C GLY A 874 -9.20 15.59 -20.79
N TYR A 875 -9.42 16.38 -19.74
CA TYR A 875 -8.59 17.55 -19.46
C TYR A 875 -7.40 17.16 -18.57
N SER A 876 -6.28 17.87 -18.64
CA SER A 876 -5.13 17.74 -17.73
C SER A 876 -5.44 18.24 -16.31
N ASN A 877 -4.44 18.26 -15.42
CA ASN A 877 -4.51 19.09 -14.23
C ASN A 877 -4.67 20.57 -14.63
N SER A 878 -5.30 21.35 -13.74
CA SER A 878 -5.52 22.77 -13.91
C SER A 878 -4.39 23.57 -13.27
N ILE A 879 -3.92 24.62 -13.96
CA ILE A 879 -2.89 25.54 -13.46
C ILE A 879 -3.47 26.95 -13.42
N HIS A 880 -3.31 27.65 -12.30
CA HIS A 880 -3.87 28.99 -12.13
C HIS A 880 -2.85 30.08 -12.48
N ALA A 881 -3.28 31.09 -13.24
CA ALA A 881 -2.47 32.27 -13.58
C ALA A 881 -3.30 33.55 -13.58
N ARG A 882 -2.69 34.66 -13.15
CA ARG A 882 -3.27 35.99 -13.40
C ARG A 882 -2.86 36.47 -14.78
N LEU A 883 -3.84 36.81 -15.61
CA LEU A 883 -3.63 37.27 -16.99
C LEU A 883 -4.22 38.66 -17.15
N SER A 884 -3.49 39.54 -17.85
CA SER A 884 -3.99 40.83 -18.29
C SER A 884 -4.91 40.66 -19.50
N LYS A 885 -5.75 41.65 -19.77
CA LYS A 885 -6.44 41.74 -21.06
C LYS A 885 -5.43 41.91 -22.19
N GLY A 886 -5.54 41.10 -23.23
CA GLY A 886 -4.70 41.19 -24.42
C GLY A 886 -4.20 39.83 -24.89
N ARG A 887 -3.19 39.88 -25.77
CA ARG A 887 -2.63 38.69 -26.41
C ARG A 887 -1.52 38.11 -25.53
N HIS A 888 -1.63 36.82 -25.21
CA HIS A 888 -0.66 36.05 -24.45
C HIS A 888 -0.18 34.83 -25.26
N VAL A 889 1.07 34.42 -25.06
CA VAL A 889 1.63 33.21 -25.67
C VAL A 889 1.72 32.11 -24.63
N LEU A 890 0.97 31.02 -24.84
CA LEU A 890 0.99 29.82 -24.02
C LEU A 890 1.87 28.78 -24.69
N THR A 891 3.00 28.44 -24.08
CA THR A 891 3.95 27.47 -24.63
C THR A 891 3.98 26.21 -23.78
N LEU A 892 3.69 25.05 -24.37
CA LEU A 892 4.01 23.74 -23.81
C LEU A 892 5.36 23.30 -24.33
N THR A 893 6.29 23.00 -23.43
CA THR A 893 7.63 22.51 -23.80
C THR A 893 7.95 21.17 -23.13
N PHE A 894 8.73 20.33 -23.79
CA PHE A 894 9.35 19.13 -23.23
C PHE A 894 10.79 19.44 -22.82
N GLY A 895 10.92 19.86 -21.56
CA GLY A 895 12.14 20.34 -20.94
C GLY A 895 12.95 19.26 -20.19
N ARG A 896 14.00 19.72 -19.50
CA ARG A 896 14.96 18.87 -18.78
C ARG A 896 14.33 17.99 -17.70
N TYR A 897 13.29 18.47 -17.03
CA TYR A 897 12.67 17.81 -15.89
C TYR A 897 11.40 17.05 -16.26
N ASP A 898 11.02 17.00 -17.53
CA ASP A 898 9.73 16.44 -17.96
C ASP A 898 9.82 14.94 -18.30
N ASP A 899 11.01 14.31 -18.17
CA ASP A 899 11.20 12.90 -18.51
C ASP A 899 10.57 11.99 -17.43
N ASN A 900 9.74 11.04 -17.85
CA ASN A 900 9.00 10.15 -16.94
C ASN A 900 9.82 8.89 -16.61
N MET A 901 9.26 7.97 -15.81
CA MET A 901 9.99 6.75 -15.41
C MET A 901 10.15 5.71 -16.55
N ASN A 902 9.39 5.81 -17.65
CA ASN A 902 9.59 4.94 -18.81
C ASN A 902 10.87 5.30 -19.58
N MET A 903 11.25 6.58 -19.59
CA MET A 903 12.42 7.13 -20.31
C MET A 903 12.34 7.07 -21.84
N ASP A 904 11.58 6.16 -22.43
CA ASP A 904 11.50 6.02 -23.88
C ASP A 904 10.19 6.62 -24.43
N VAL A 905 9.07 6.36 -23.78
CA VAL A 905 7.74 6.81 -24.14
C VAL A 905 7.26 7.90 -23.20
N ASN A 906 7.13 9.12 -23.72
CA ASN A 906 6.55 10.28 -23.03
C ASN A 906 5.74 11.11 -24.05
N GLY A 907 4.51 10.68 -24.29
CA GLY A 907 3.66 11.27 -25.32
C GLY A 907 2.18 11.23 -25.03
N ALA A 908 1.45 12.11 -25.71
CA ALA A 908 0.01 12.27 -25.64
C ALA A 908 -0.49 12.95 -26.92
N LEU A 909 -1.79 12.85 -27.19
CA LEU A 909 -2.46 13.65 -28.22
C LEU A 909 -3.02 14.91 -27.56
N LEU A 910 -2.78 16.07 -28.16
CA LEU A 910 -3.21 17.37 -27.68
C LEU A 910 -4.28 17.93 -28.62
N ASP A 911 -5.47 18.17 -28.08
CA ASP A 911 -6.64 18.64 -28.82
C ASP A 911 -6.83 20.14 -28.69
N SER A 912 -6.90 20.66 -27.46
CA SER A 912 -7.17 22.08 -27.22
C SER A 912 -6.66 22.53 -25.86
N VAL A 913 -6.52 23.85 -25.68
CA VAL A 913 -6.34 24.47 -24.37
C VAL A 913 -7.59 25.25 -24.00
N ARG A 914 -7.94 25.23 -22.73
CA ARG A 914 -9.08 25.95 -22.17
C ARG A 914 -8.61 26.91 -21.09
N LEU A 915 -9.00 28.17 -21.22
CA LEU A 915 -8.85 29.23 -20.22
C LEU A 915 -10.21 29.48 -19.59
N ILE A 916 -10.29 29.42 -18.27
CA ILE A 916 -11.52 29.65 -17.50
C ILE A 916 -11.30 30.83 -16.56
N LEU A 917 -12.02 31.93 -16.74
CA LEU A 917 -11.96 33.06 -15.81
C LEU A 917 -12.61 32.69 -14.49
N LEU A 918 -11.82 32.65 -13.42
CA LEU A 918 -12.27 32.31 -12.08
C LEU A 918 -12.80 33.52 -11.31
N LYS A 919 -12.07 34.65 -11.35
CA LYS A 919 -12.33 35.88 -10.58
C LYS A 919 -11.69 37.11 -11.18
#